data_AF-A0A1N6KHY0-F1
#
_entry.id   AF-A0A1N6KHY0-F1
#
_cell.length_a   1.000
_cell.length_b   1.000
_cell.length_c   1.000
_cell.angle_alpha   90.00
_cell.angle_beta   90.00
_cell.angle_gamma   90.00
#
_symmetry.space_group_name_H-M   'P 1'
#
loop_
_entity.id
_entity.type
_entity.pdbx_description
1 polymer ?
#
loop_
_entity_poly.entity_id
_entity_poly.type
_entity_poly.pdbx_seq_one_letter_code
_entity_poly.pdbx_strand_id
1 'polypeptide(L)'
;MLSALLIGSALTLDANGPEKPDLAAYETAKANVRRDPDAHVRLALWCEAHGLQAERLKHLAIAVIANPRHSMARGLMGLVEYRGRWQRPETISEKARNDALLGEYRERRAKTKEDADSQWALALWCDAHDLKAEAVAHLTAVVKRDPKREDAWRRLGFKKQGQRWVTDARLAEEKAEAERQKQADRHWKPLLEKWRDGLGSKSAMRRAEVETALSEITDPRAVPMVWSVFATGSAERQAIAVRVLGQIDAKEASRALAMLAGFSDTSEVRRTATETLKRRDAREYADLLINLIRDPIKYQAQAVGGPGIPGTLLVEGKRKNVQRQYVPLPMPRLNIFQPDGMDLLTYDASGLPVIVRGTGYSGYIGPDGYFVKSRQGYAIGFNNAPIEAIGQGSGPTSSTGADIAKILLNTPDPAAAIKSIHNITPKTNPLNTPSMLSQNLILQGYSGGWNPAGNTIEIGRATLETQYAAASLQQQLESDVATLERSNTQTRELNERMTKLLNETTEQDLAADRTVWQGWWLDQLGYAQKQSYDQPKPTVVEVVSRPLPPVAGFEERENGYFRRRSCFGAGTPVHTLSGVQPIEALKEGDRVLTQNTKTGALDYQPILVVHHNPPSPTYRITLGDETVISSHFHRFWKAGQGWVMARDLTPGDTVRTLGGLVRVGSIDASDVQPVFNLDVAGDADFFVGRQGALVHDNTLPDLRQTPFDAPPSLATASPVSR
;
A
#
# COMPACT_ATOMS: atom_id res chain seq x y z
N MET A 1 78.03 9.63 -5.19
CA MET A 1 78.16 11.02 -5.69
C MET A 1 76.90 11.37 -6.50
N LEU A 2 76.72 12.62 -6.88
CA LEU A 2 75.44 13.14 -7.42
C LEU A 2 75.17 12.73 -8.87
N SER A 3 73.88 12.57 -9.19
CA SER A 3 73.12 13.17 -10.32
C SER A 3 71.86 12.32 -10.52
N ALA A 4 70.62 12.72 -10.19
CA ALA A 4 69.92 14.01 -10.32
C ALA A 4 69.56 14.39 -11.77
N LEU A 5 68.32 14.09 -12.15
CA LEU A 5 67.58 14.81 -13.20
C LEU A 5 66.10 14.91 -12.80
N LEU A 6 65.47 16.05 -13.09
CA LEU A 6 64.12 16.42 -12.63
C LEU A 6 63.25 16.81 -13.83
N ILE A 7 62.21 16.01 -14.11
CA ILE A 7 61.00 16.42 -14.85
C ILE A 7 59.84 15.62 -14.22
N GLY A 8 58.66 16.17 -13.92
CA GLY A 8 58.21 17.55 -14.16
C GLY A 8 56.77 17.56 -14.69
N SER A 9 55.80 17.23 -13.85
CA SER A 9 54.37 17.27 -14.17
C SER A 9 53.67 18.15 -13.15
N ALA A 10 52.86 19.09 -13.62
CA ALA A 10 52.32 20.15 -12.77
C ALA A 10 51.23 19.60 -11.83
N LEU A 11 51.52 19.57 -10.53
CA LEU A 11 50.50 19.60 -9.50
C LEU A 11 49.87 21.00 -9.52
N THR A 12 48.62 21.10 -9.97
CA THR A 12 47.78 22.28 -9.70
C THR A 12 47.47 22.30 -8.21
N LEU A 13 48.32 22.98 -7.46
CA LEU A 13 48.06 23.32 -6.05
C LEU A 13 46.79 24.18 -6.00
N ASP A 14 45.79 23.69 -5.25
CA ASP A 14 44.66 24.52 -4.84
C ASP A 14 45.21 25.74 -4.08
N ALA A 15 44.77 26.95 -4.42
CA ALA A 15 45.46 28.18 -4.05
C ALA A 15 45.33 28.59 -2.56
N ASN A 16 44.68 27.75 -1.74
CA ASN A 16 44.51 27.93 -0.31
C ASN A 16 45.37 26.92 0.46
N GLY A 17 46.51 27.37 0.99
CA GLY A 17 47.18 26.65 2.08
C GLY A 17 46.31 26.63 3.34
N PRO A 18 46.53 25.68 4.28
CA PRO A 18 45.70 25.56 5.48
C PRO A 18 45.74 26.84 6.31
N GLU A 19 44.60 27.23 6.88
CA GLU A 19 44.53 28.45 7.68
C GLU A 19 45.36 28.30 8.96
N LYS A 20 45.97 29.41 9.41
CA LYS A 20 46.82 29.42 10.62
C LYS A 20 46.15 28.88 11.89
N PRO A 21 44.83 29.02 12.14
CA PRO A 21 44.17 28.41 13.28
C PRO A 21 44.25 26.87 13.30
N ASP A 22 44.11 26.23 12.13
CA ASP A 22 44.02 24.76 12.03
C ASP A 22 45.32 24.08 12.45
N LEU A 23 46.47 24.68 12.12
CA LEU A 23 47.78 24.17 12.54
C LEU A 23 47.97 24.24 14.07
N ALA A 24 47.41 25.25 14.75
CA ALA A 24 47.45 25.36 16.21
C ALA A 24 46.48 24.36 16.89
N ALA A 25 45.28 24.18 16.31
CA ALA A 25 44.32 23.17 16.75
C ALA A 25 44.88 21.74 16.58
N TYR A 26 45.51 21.47 15.43
CA TYR A 26 46.19 20.21 15.12
C TYR A 26 47.29 19.87 16.13
N GLU A 27 48.23 20.78 16.39
CA GLU A 27 49.32 20.52 17.34
C GLU A 27 48.80 20.29 18.77
N THR A 28 47.71 20.96 19.15
CA THR A 28 47.02 20.74 20.43
C THR A 28 46.38 19.35 20.50
N ALA A 29 45.66 18.92 19.45
CA ALA A 29 45.03 17.60 19.39
C ALA A 29 46.06 16.45 19.37
N LYS A 30 47.11 16.62 18.56
CA LYS A 30 48.24 15.70 18.38
C LYS A 30 48.95 15.32 19.70
N ALA A 31 49.00 16.24 20.67
CA ALA A 31 49.56 15.96 22.00
C ALA A 31 48.78 14.89 22.79
N ASN A 32 47.47 14.77 22.56
CA ASN A 32 46.57 13.92 23.35
C ASN A 32 46.45 12.47 22.84
N VAL A 33 46.76 12.23 21.56
CA VAL A 33 46.58 10.95 20.84
C VAL A 33 47.52 9.81 21.32
N ARG A 34 48.72 10.16 21.82
CA ARG A 34 49.71 9.24 22.42
C ARG A 34 50.13 8.07 21.52
N ARG A 35 49.58 6.86 21.73
CA ARG A 35 49.81 5.61 20.97
C ARG A 35 48.50 4.85 20.71
N ASP A 36 47.34 5.50 20.93
CA ASP A 36 46.03 4.90 20.65
C ASP A 36 45.81 4.95 19.12
N PRO A 37 45.73 3.79 18.42
CA PRO A 37 45.57 3.79 16.98
C PRO A 37 44.20 4.33 16.53
N ASP A 38 43.15 4.15 17.35
CA ASP A 38 41.82 4.70 17.05
C ASP A 38 41.82 6.22 17.20
N ALA A 39 42.55 6.77 18.18
CA ALA A 39 42.78 8.21 18.30
C ALA A 39 43.61 8.77 17.13
N HIS A 40 44.58 8.01 16.62
CA HIS A 40 45.32 8.37 15.41
C HIS A 40 44.41 8.40 14.17
N VAL A 41 43.49 7.43 14.00
CA VAL A 41 42.48 7.47 12.92
C VAL A 41 41.53 8.67 13.08
N ARG A 42 41.03 8.92 14.30
CA ARG A 42 40.19 10.09 14.62
C ARG A 42 40.87 11.40 14.23
N LEU A 43 42.15 11.58 14.57
CA LEU A 43 42.91 12.78 14.19
C LEU A 43 43.22 12.82 12.68
N ALA A 44 43.45 11.68 12.02
CA ALA A 44 43.65 11.65 10.57
C ALA A 44 42.40 12.11 9.79
N LEU A 45 41.20 11.70 10.23
CA LEU A 45 39.92 12.17 9.68
C LEU A 45 39.70 13.68 9.92
N TRP A 46 40.05 14.18 11.10
CA TRP A 46 40.04 15.62 11.37
C TRP A 46 41.01 16.37 10.44
N CYS A 47 42.24 15.88 10.26
CA CYS A 47 43.21 16.46 9.33
C CYS A 47 42.72 16.45 7.88
N GLU A 48 42.08 15.36 7.43
CA GLU A 48 41.49 15.25 6.08
C GLU A 48 40.43 16.32 5.82
N ALA A 49 39.55 16.56 6.79
CA ALA A 49 38.50 17.58 6.70
C ALA A 49 39.02 19.02 6.64
N HIS A 50 40.23 19.29 7.17
CA HIS A 50 40.90 20.60 7.15
C HIS A 50 42.03 20.66 6.11
N GLY A 51 42.07 19.75 5.12
CA GLY A 51 43.04 19.77 4.02
C GLY A 51 44.48 19.35 4.38
N LEU A 52 44.75 18.94 5.62
CA LEU A 52 46.07 18.56 6.13
C LEU A 52 46.44 17.13 5.70
N GLN A 53 46.65 16.93 4.40
CA GLN A 53 46.82 15.60 3.79
C GLN A 53 48.13 14.89 4.18
N ALA A 54 49.21 15.63 4.46
CA ALA A 54 50.46 15.04 4.95
C ALA A 54 50.31 14.51 6.39
N GLU A 55 49.63 15.27 7.23
CA GLU A 55 49.32 14.96 8.63
C GLU A 55 48.38 13.76 8.69
N ARG A 56 47.31 13.74 7.88
CA ARG A 56 46.41 12.61 7.67
C ARG A 56 47.19 11.32 7.41
N LEU A 57 48.02 11.29 6.36
CA LEU A 57 48.79 10.10 5.98
C LEU A 57 49.76 9.65 7.08
N LYS A 58 50.40 10.61 7.77
CA LYS A 58 51.28 10.34 8.93
C LYS A 58 50.52 9.68 10.08
N HIS A 59 49.33 10.17 10.43
CA HIS A 59 48.53 9.61 11.53
C HIS A 59 47.95 8.23 11.17
N LEU A 60 47.47 8.01 9.93
CA LEU A 60 47.08 6.67 9.45
C LEU A 60 48.24 5.68 9.52
N ALA A 61 49.44 6.09 9.09
CA ALA A 61 50.64 5.24 9.17
C ALA A 61 51.00 4.86 10.61
N ILE A 62 50.88 5.78 11.59
CA ILE A 62 51.13 5.47 13.00
C ILE A 62 50.06 4.51 13.55
N ALA A 63 48.78 4.69 13.19
CA ALA A 63 47.71 3.75 13.57
C ALA A 63 47.99 2.31 13.06
N VAL A 64 48.49 2.18 11.83
CA VAL A 64 48.88 0.88 11.24
C VAL A 64 50.16 0.30 11.88
N ILE A 65 51.10 1.14 12.35
CA ILE A 65 52.28 0.67 13.10
C ILE A 65 51.87 0.16 14.49
N ALA A 66 50.94 0.85 15.17
CA ALA A 66 50.43 0.46 16.49
C ALA A 66 49.48 -0.76 16.43
N ASN A 67 48.67 -0.87 15.37
CA ASN A 67 47.85 -2.05 15.08
C ASN A 67 47.98 -2.45 13.59
N PRO A 68 48.85 -3.43 13.26
CA PRO A 68 49.05 -3.88 11.87
C PRO A 68 47.81 -4.44 11.16
N ARG A 69 46.71 -4.75 11.87
CA ARG A 69 45.43 -5.23 11.33
C ARG A 69 44.30 -4.20 11.41
N HIS A 70 44.61 -2.92 11.65
CA HIS A 70 43.60 -1.88 11.74
C HIS A 70 42.90 -1.64 10.40
N SER A 71 41.67 -2.14 10.25
CA SER A 71 40.92 -2.10 8.99
C SER A 71 40.64 -0.68 8.52
N MET A 72 40.09 0.17 9.39
CA MET A 72 39.73 1.56 9.06
C MET A 72 40.95 2.37 8.60
N ALA A 73 42.06 2.31 9.35
CA ALA A 73 43.30 3.00 9.00
C ALA A 73 43.82 2.59 7.61
N ARG A 74 43.74 1.28 7.29
CA ARG A 74 44.18 0.75 6.00
C ARG A 74 43.23 1.07 4.84
N GLY A 75 41.92 1.00 5.05
CA GLY A 75 40.94 1.39 4.05
C GLY A 75 41.00 2.88 3.72
N LEU A 76 41.20 3.74 4.72
CA LEU A 76 41.47 5.17 4.53
C LEU A 76 42.82 5.45 3.82
N MET A 77 43.74 4.49 3.78
CA MET A 77 44.96 4.53 2.95
C MET A 77 44.79 3.88 1.56
N GLY A 78 43.58 3.46 1.18
CA GLY A 78 43.31 2.78 -0.10
C GLY A 78 43.85 1.34 -0.17
N LEU A 79 44.00 0.67 0.98
CA LEU A 79 44.49 -0.71 1.07
C LEU A 79 43.36 -1.69 1.40
N VAL A 80 43.26 -2.75 0.61
CA VAL A 80 42.31 -3.87 0.73
C VAL A 80 43.05 -5.14 1.17
N GLU A 81 42.44 -5.96 2.02
CA GLU A 81 43.00 -7.25 2.43
C GLU A 81 42.65 -8.33 1.40
N TYR A 82 43.67 -8.85 0.70
CA TYR A 82 43.47 -9.91 -0.30
C TYR A 82 44.37 -11.11 -0.01
N ARG A 83 43.76 -12.30 0.14
CA ARG A 83 44.43 -13.55 0.55
C ARG A 83 45.37 -13.34 1.77
N GLY A 84 44.88 -12.62 2.78
CA GLY A 84 45.61 -12.32 4.03
C GLY A 84 46.74 -11.30 3.90
N ARG A 85 46.76 -10.48 2.83
CA ARG A 85 47.78 -9.45 2.59
C ARG A 85 47.15 -8.14 2.13
N TRP A 86 47.36 -7.09 2.92
CA TRP A 86 46.96 -5.71 2.61
C TRP A 86 47.78 -5.15 1.45
N GLN A 87 47.11 -4.85 0.34
CA GLN A 87 47.69 -4.40 -0.92
C GLN A 87 46.81 -3.32 -1.55
N ARG A 88 47.30 -2.62 -2.58
CA ARG A 88 46.46 -1.72 -3.39
C ARG A 88 45.62 -2.51 -4.42
N PRO A 89 44.42 -2.02 -4.79
CA PRO A 89 43.56 -2.64 -5.79
C PRO A 89 44.24 -2.97 -7.13
N GLU A 90 45.13 -2.11 -7.64
CA GLU A 90 45.78 -2.32 -8.95
C GLU A 90 46.70 -3.54 -8.91
N THR A 91 47.50 -3.67 -7.85
CA THR A 91 48.43 -4.80 -7.62
C THR A 91 47.71 -6.13 -7.44
N ILE A 92 46.45 -6.12 -6.99
CA ILE A 92 45.60 -7.31 -6.90
C ILE A 92 44.98 -7.61 -8.27
N SER A 93 44.54 -6.57 -8.99
CA SER A 93 43.91 -6.68 -10.31
C SER A 93 44.81 -7.33 -11.37
N GLU A 94 46.11 -7.08 -11.32
CA GLU A 94 47.09 -7.79 -12.16
C GLU A 94 47.16 -9.28 -11.82
N LYS A 95 47.15 -9.64 -10.54
CA LYS A 95 47.25 -11.04 -10.09
C LYS A 95 45.99 -11.84 -10.39
N ALA A 96 44.81 -11.25 -10.24
CA ALA A 96 43.53 -11.90 -10.52
C ALA A 96 43.17 -11.98 -12.03
N ARG A 97 43.74 -11.09 -12.87
CA ARG A 97 43.75 -11.29 -14.33
C ARG A 97 44.57 -12.51 -14.73
N ASN A 98 45.70 -12.74 -14.07
CA ASN A 98 46.61 -13.86 -14.32
C ASN A 98 46.27 -15.15 -13.53
N ASP A 99 45.19 -15.16 -12.74
CA ASP A 99 44.74 -16.34 -11.99
C ASP A 99 43.94 -17.28 -12.92
N ALA A 100 44.52 -18.45 -13.20
CA ALA A 100 43.98 -19.41 -14.17
C ALA A 100 42.60 -19.96 -13.78
N LEU A 101 42.32 -20.13 -12.48
CA LEU A 101 41.03 -20.63 -12.00
C LEU A 101 39.93 -19.58 -12.20
N LEU A 102 40.25 -18.30 -11.98
CA LEU A 102 39.35 -17.21 -12.36
C LEU A 102 39.18 -17.10 -13.89
N GLY A 103 40.21 -17.48 -14.66
CA GLY A 103 40.10 -17.67 -16.12
C GLY A 103 39.02 -18.71 -16.49
N GLU A 104 39.17 -19.94 -15.98
CA GLU A 104 38.23 -21.04 -16.23
C GLU A 104 36.81 -20.70 -15.76
N TYR A 105 36.67 -20.08 -14.58
CA TYR A 105 35.38 -19.59 -14.08
C TYR A 105 34.70 -18.63 -15.07
N ARG A 106 35.44 -17.62 -15.57
CA ARG A 106 34.91 -16.62 -16.53
C ARG A 106 34.45 -17.30 -17.83
N GLU A 107 35.18 -18.31 -18.31
CA GLU A 107 34.76 -19.13 -19.45
C GLU A 107 33.51 -19.98 -19.18
N ARG A 108 33.45 -20.66 -18.04
CA ARG A 108 32.28 -21.48 -17.65
C ARG A 108 31.04 -20.63 -17.52
N ARG A 109 31.13 -19.49 -16.82
CA ARG A 109 30.05 -18.51 -16.68
C ARG A 109 29.57 -17.99 -18.04
N ALA A 110 30.49 -17.67 -18.96
CA ALA A 110 30.12 -17.20 -20.30
C ALA A 110 29.35 -18.25 -21.14
N LYS A 111 29.45 -19.53 -20.80
CA LYS A 111 28.74 -20.65 -21.43
C LYS A 111 27.49 -21.11 -20.63
N THR A 112 27.22 -20.51 -19.47
CA THR A 112 26.13 -20.90 -18.56
C THR A 112 24.87 -20.08 -18.84
N LYS A 113 23.71 -20.75 -18.91
CA LYS A 113 22.41 -20.12 -19.16
C LYS A 113 21.88 -19.40 -17.90
N GLU A 114 20.96 -18.47 -18.10
CA GLU A 114 20.30 -17.72 -17.03
C GLU A 114 19.08 -18.44 -16.41
N ASP A 115 19.08 -19.77 -16.37
CA ASP A 115 18.04 -20.58 -15.72
C ASP A 115 18.50 -21.12 -14.35
N ALA A 116 17.54 -21.50 -13.51
CA ALA A 116 17.81 -21.88 -12.12
C ALA A 116 18.59 -23.22 -11.94
N ASP A 117 18.67 -24.07 -12.96
CA ASP A 117 19.45 -25.32 -12.92
C ASP A 117 20.88 -25.10 -13.42
N SER A 118 21.05 -24.35 -14.50
CA SER A 118 22.35 -23.92 -15.03
C SER A 118 23.12 -23.08 -14.00
N GLN A 119 22.46 -22.11 -13.36
CA GLN A 119 23.07 -21.30 -12.29
C GLN A 119 23.40 -22.14 -11.05
N TRP A 120 22.56 -23.12 -10.70
CA TRP A 120 22.82 -24.03 -9.58
C TRP A 120 24.02 -24.96 -9.83
N ALA A 121 24.14 -25.50 -11.04
CA ALA A 121 25.30 -26.32 -11.42
C ALA A 121 26.62 -25.52 -11.37
N LEU A 122 26.61 -24.28 -11.86
CA LEU A 122 27.78 -23.39 -11.76
C LEU A 122 28.09 -23.02 -10.30
N ALA A 123 27.08 -22.73 -9.47
CA ALA A 123 27.26 -22.45 -8.06
C ALA A 123 27.94 -23.61 -7.30
N LEU A 124 27.52 -24.85 -7.56
CA LEU A 124 28.13 -26.04 -6.96
C LEU A 124 29.57 -26.27 -7.47
N TRP A 125 29.85 -26.00 -8.74
CA TRP A 125 31.23 -26.04 -9.26
C TRP A 125 32.11 -24.99 -8.56
N CYS A 126 31.65 -23.75 -8.43
CA CYS A 126 32.37 -22.70 -7.72
C CYS A 126 32.62 -23.07 -6.24
N ASP A 127 31.62 -23.58 -5.53
CA ASP A 127 31.75 -24.02 -4.14
C ASP A 127 32.80 -25.13 -3.97
N ALA A 128 32.86 -26.08 -4.91
CA ALA A 128 33.85 -27.16 -4.93
C ALA A 128 35.29 -26.70 -5.25
N HIS A 129 35.48 -25.56 -5.91
CA HIS A 129 36.79 -25.00 -6.28
C HIS A 129 37.19 -23.78 -5.41
N ASP A 130 36.59 -23.65 -4.22
CA ASP A 130 36.79 -22.56 -3.25
C ASP A 130 36.48 -21.13 -3.76
N LEU A 131 35.75 -21.03 -4.88
CA LEU A 131 35.24 -19.77 -5.44
C LEU A 131 33.94 -19.36 -4.70
N LYS A 132 34.06 -19.11 -3.39
CA LYS A 132 32.89 -18.93 -2.50
C LYS A 132 32.06 -17.68 -2.82
N ALA A 133 32.67 -16.60 -3.28
CA ALA A 133 31.97 -15.37 -3.64
C ALA A 133 31.15 -15.55 -4.94
N GLU A 134 31.76 -16.20 -5.92
CA GLU A 134 31.14 -16.59 -7.19
C GLU A 134 29.97 -17.56 -6.93
N ALA A 135 30.16 -18.52 -6.02
CA ALA A 135 29.08 -19.41 -5.57
C ALA A 135 27.91 -18.63 -4.93
N VAL A 136 28.18 -17.64 -4.07
CA VAL A 136 27.13 -16.79 -3.45
C VAL A 136 26.35 -16.00 -4.50
N ALA A 137 27.01 -15.47 -5.54
CA ALA A 137 26.32 -14.80 -6.65
C ALA A 137 25.39 -15.77 -7.39
N HIS A 138 25.89 -16.93 -7.81
CA HIS A 138 25.08 -17.91 -8.56
C HIS A 138 23.97 -18.55 -7.70
N LEU A 139 24.19 -18.78 -6.40
CA LEU A 139 23.11 -19.17 -5.47
C LEU A 139 22.04 -18.08 -5.33
N THR A 140 22.43 -16.79 -5.34
CA THR A 140 21.48 -15.67 -5.32
C THR A 140 20.69 -15.59 -6.63
N ALA A 141 21.37 -15.80 -7.76
CA ALA A 141 20.76 -15.91 -9.09
C ALA A 141 19.73 -17.05 -9.14
N VAL A 142 19.97 -18.17 -8.44
CA VAL A 142 19.04 -19.29 -8.27
C VAL A 142 17.82 -18.89 -7.45
N VAL A 143 17.95 -18.38 -6.21
CA VAL A 143 16.77 -18.07 -5.37
C VAL A 143 15.90 -16.93 -5.91
N LYS A 144 16.46 -16.04 -6.74
CA LYS A 144 15.71 -15.02 -7.48
C LYS A 144 14.85 -15.62 -8.61
N ARG A 145 15.22 -16.79 -9.15
CA ARG A 145 14.56 -17.47 -10.29
C ARG A 145 13.66 -18.63 -9.85
N ASP A 146 14.07 -19.41 -8.84
CA ASP A 146 13.23 -20.37 -8.12
C ASP A 146 13.32 -20.14 -6.59
N PRO A 147 12.42 -19.31 -6.01
CA PRO A 147 12.36 -19.08 -4.58
C PRO A 147 12.03 -20.32 -3.74
N LYS A 148 11.56 -21.42 -4.35
CA LYS A 148 11.19 -22.68 -3.67
C LYS A 148 12.40 -23.62 -3.47
N ARG A 149 13.53 -23.36 -4.13
CA ARG A 149 14.78 -24.15 -4.00
C ARG A 149 15.46 -23.88 -2.64
N GLU A 150 14.90 -24.50 -1.58
CA GLU A 150 15.33 -24.29 -0.19
C GLU A 150 16.85 -24.49 0.04
N ASP A 151 17.48 -25.43 -0.66
CA ASP A 151 18.91 -25.69 -0.49
C ASP A 151 19.81 -24.54 -0.98
N ALA A 152 19.33 -23.69 -1.90
CA ALA A 152 20.04 -22.47 -2.26
C ALA A 152 19.97 -21.42 -1.15
N TRP A 153 18.79 -21.23 -0.53
CA TRP A 153 18.65 -20.39 0.67
C TRP A 153 19.52 -20.87 1.84
N ARG A 154 19.54 -22.19 2.10
CA ARG A 154 20.36 -22.80 3.16
C ARG A 154 21.86 -22.59 2.91
N ARG A 155 22.33 -22.77 1.66
CA ARG A 155 23.72 -22.53 1.26
C ARG A 155 24.12 -21.05 1.30
N LEU A 156 23.17 -20.13 1.12
CA LEU A 156 23.34 -18.69 1.36
C LEU A 156 23.32 -18.30 2.87
N GLY A 157 23.21 -19.27 3.79
CA GLY A 157 23.17 -19.01 5.23
C GLY A 157 21.82 -18.52 5.78
N PHE A 158 20.73 -18.65 5.00
CA PHE A 158 19.39 -18.31 5.45
C PHE A 158 18.68 -19.53 6.07
N LYS A 159 17.88 -19.26 7.11
CA LYS A 159 16.96 -20.20 7.73
C LYS A 159 15.52 -19.73 7.56
N LYS A 160 14.61 -20.69 7.43
CA LYS A 160 13.17 -20.44 7.23
C LYS A 160 12.48 -20.18 8.57
N GLN A 161 11.69 -19.10 8.65
CA GLN A 161 10.83 -18.78 9.79
C GLN A 161 9.45 -18.37 9.29
N GLY A 162 8.47 -19.26 9.47
CA GLY A 162 7.18 -19.13 8.81
C GLY A 162 7.36 -19.04 7.29
N GLN A 163 6.97 -17.91 6.71
CA GLN A 163 7.12 -17.61 5.28
C GLN A 163 8.32 -16.72 4.94
N ARG A 164 9.19 -16.36 5.89
CA ARG A 164 10.37 -15.50 5.68
C ARG A 164 11.68 -16.30 5.76
N TRP A 165 12.62 -16.03 4.86
CA TRP A 165 14.01 -16.46 4.98
C TRP A 165 14.83 -15.38 5.71
N VAL A 166 15.63 -15.77 6.70
CA VAL A 166 16.39 -14.84 7.57
C VAL A 166 17.80 -15.40 7.83
N THR A 167 18.83 -14.55 7.83
CA THR A 167 20.18 -14.94 8.25
C THR A 167 20.30 -15.03 9.76
N ASP A 168 21.21 -15.86 10.28
CA ASP A 168 21.42 -16.00 11.73
C ASP A 168 21.82 -14.68 12.41
N ALA A 169 22.66 -13.86 11.76
CA ALA A 169 23.08 -12.57 12.28
C ALA A 169 21.89 -11.61 12.47
N ARG A 170 21.04 -11.47 11.45
CA ARG A 170 19.83 -10.65 11.53
C ARG A 170 18.83 -11.19 12.55
N LEU A 171 18.69 -12.51 12.66
CA LEU A 171 17.85 -13.14 13.69
C LEU A 171 18.37 -12.88 15.11
N ALA A 172 19.69 -12.89 15.31
CA ALA A 172 20.31 -12.56 16.58
C ALA A 172 20.12 -11.07 16.94
N GLU A 173 20.24 -10.17 15.97
CA GLU A 173 19.99 -8.74 16.12
C GLU A 173 18.51 -8.43 16.44
N GLU A 174 17.57 -8.98 15.66
CA GLU A 174 16.12 -8.84 15.90
C GLU A 174 15.73 -9.39 17.29
N LYS A 175 16.33 -10.50 17.75
CA LYS A 175 16.14 -11.03 19.12
C LYS A 175 16.78 -10.16 20.20
N ALA A 176 17.98 -9.64 19.97
CA ALA A 176 18.70 -8.82 20.94
C ALA A 176 18.00 -7.48 21.17
N GLU A 177 17.45 -6.86 20.12
CA GLU A 177 16.64 -5.66 20.27
C GLU A 177 15.31 -5.95 20.98
N ALA A 178 14.63 -7.06 20.64
CA ALA A 178 13.41 -7.46 21.33
C ALA A 178 13.63 -7.74 22.84
N GLU A 179 14.80 -8.23 23.25
CA GLU A 179 15.12 -8.40 24.68
C GLU A 179 15.55 -7.07 25.34
N ARG A 180 16.27 -6.18 24.62
CA ARG A 180 16.53 -4.81 25.09
C ARG A 180 15.23 -4.04 25.36
N GLN A 181 14.25 -4.13 24.45
CA GLN A 181 12.94 -3.50 24.66
C GLN A 181 12.21 -4.11 25.87
N LYS A 182 12.18 -5.44 26.05
CA LYS A 182 11.60 -6.06 27.26
C LYS A 182 12.27 -5.60 28.55
N GLN A 183 13.58 -5.38 28.55
CA GLN A 183 14.32 -4.88 29.70
C GLN A 183 13.93 -3.42 30.00
N ALA A 184 13.83 -2.58 28.96
CA ALA A 184 13.32 -1.21 29.07
C ALA A 184 11.86 -1.18 29.56
N ASP A 185 10.97 -2.02 29.02
CA ASP A 185 9.56 -2.12 29.44
C ASP A 185 9.44 -2.48 30.92
N ARG A 186 10.22 -3.46 31.39
CA ARG A 186 10.29 -3.89 32.81
C ARG A 186 10.81 -2.79 33.74
N HIS A 187 11.70 -1.91 33.24
CA HIS A 187 12.22 -0.78 33.99
C HIS A 187 11.23 0.39 34.03
N TRP A 188 10.79 0.85 32.85
CA TRP A 188 9.99 2.05 32.69
C TRP A 188 8.56 1.89 33.19
N LYS A 189 7.90 0.74 32.98
CA LYS A 189 6.49 0.57 33.37
C LYS A 189 6.22 0.89 34.85
N PRO A 190 6.87 0.23 35.84
CA PRO A 190 6.58 0.49 37.25
C PRO A 190 6.99 1.91 37.69
N LEU A 191 7.98 2.52 37.05
CA LEU A 191 8.37 3.91 37.31
C LEU A 191 7.30 4.88 36.81
N LEU A 192 6.87 4.74 35.55
CA LEU A 192 5.82 5.57 34.94
C LEU A 192 4.48 5.42 35.67
N GLU A 193 4.11 4.22 36.11
CA GLU A 193 2.91 3.98 36.92
C GLU A 193 3.01 4.69 38.29
N LYS A 194 4.16 4.55 39.00
CA LYS A 194 4.44 5.26 40.26
C LYS A 194 4.47 6.79 40.10
N TRP A 195 4.89 7.29 38.94
CA TRP A 195 4.90 8.72 38.61
C TRP A 195 3.49 9.23 38.28
N ARG A 196 2.72 8.51 37.45
CA ARG A 196 1.29 8.79 37.20
C ARG A 196 0.52 8.98 38.51
N ASP A 197 0.71 8.07 39.46
CA ASP A 197 0.00 8.12 40.75
C ASP A 197 0.57 9.22 41.67
N GLY A 198 1.87 9.50 41.59
CA GLY A 198 2.54 10.58 42.31
C GLY A 198 2.08 11.99 41.89
N LEU A 199 1.69 12.19 40.62
CA LEU A 199 1.12 13.46 40.15
C LEU A 199 -0.23 13.80 40.81
N GLY A 200 -0.98 12.79 41.25
CA GLY A 200 -2.21 12.97 42.03
C GLY A 200 -1.98 13.29 43.52
N SER A 201 -0.72 13.41 43.96
CA SER A 201 -0.40 13.56 45.39
C SER A 201 -0.80 14.93 45.97
N LYS A 202 -1.34 14.92 47.19
CA LYS A 202 -1.58 16.12 47.99
C LYS A 202 -0.29 16.87 48.35
N SER A 203 0.86 16.20 48.35
CA SER A 203 2.16 16.84 48.58
C SER A 203 2.64 17.58 47.32
N ALA A 204 2.75 18.91 47.40
CA ALA A 204 3.29 19.73 46.32
C ALA A 204 4.75 19.37 45.99
N MET A 205 5.57 19.10 47.01
CA MET A 205 6.94 18.62 46.85
C MET A 205 6.98 17.31 46.06
N ARG A 206 6.11 16.34 46.40
CA ARG A 206 6.06 15.05 45.70
C ARG A 206 5.59 15.18 44.24
N ARG A 207 4.73 16.16 43.93
CA ARG A 207 4.36 16.46 42.53
C ARG A 207 5.54 17.07 41.77
N ALA A 208 6.26 18.02 42.36
CA ALA A 208 7.43 18.64 41.75
C ALA A 208 8.56 17.63 41.46
N GLU A 209 8.89 16.75 42.43
CA GLU A 209 9.83 15.63 42.24
C GLU A 209 9.49 14.77 41.01
N VAL A 210 8.20 14.52 40.78
CA VAL A 210 7.71 13.69 39.69
C VAL A 210 7.70 14.44 38.36
N GLU A 211 7.37 15.72 38.34
CA GLU A 211 7.48 16.53 37.12
C GLU A 211 8.94 16.70 36.67
N THR A 212 9.89 16.83 37.60
CA THR A 212 11.33 16.78 37.29
C THR A 212 11.71 15.43 36.67
N ALA A 213 11.37 14.32 37.32
CA ALA A 213 11.70 12.97 36.81
C ALA A 213 11.06 12.66 35.44
N LEU A 214 9.88 13.22 35.13
CA LEU A 214 9.24 13.11 33.81
C LEU A 214 9.88 14.02 32.75
N SER A 215 10.66 15.04 33.13
CA SER A 215 11.43 15.88 32.20
C SER A 215 12.81 15.32 31.84
N GLU A 216 13.31 14.36 32.62
CA GLU A 216 14.60 13.68 32.38
C GLU A 216 14.50 12.49 31.40
N ILE A 217 13.28 12.11 30.99
CA ILE A 217 13.04 10.94 30.13
C ILE A 217 13.39 11.25 28.67
N THR A 218 14.54 10.74 28.23
CA THR A 218 15.04 10.85 26.84
C THR A 218 15.21 9.51 26.12
N ASP A 219 15.07 8.36 26.82
CA ASP A 219 15.23 7.03 26.22
C ASP A 219 14.13 6.70 25.18
N PRO A 220 14.47 6.45 23.91
CA PRO A 220 13.53 5.99 22.88
C PRO A 220 12.71 4.76 23.30
N ARG A 221 13.28 3.86 24.11
CA ARG A 221 12.61 2.63 24.56
C ARG A 221 11.59 2.85 25.67
N ALA A 222 11.50 4.07 26.23
CA ALA A 222 10.42 4.44 27.14
C ALA A 222 9.08 4.65 26.41
N VAL A 223 9.10 4.98 25.11
CA VAL A 223 7.91 5.41 24.34
C VAL A 223 6.71 4.43 24.44
N PRO A 224 6.87 3.09 24.30
CA PRO A 224 5.73 2.17 24.41
C PRO A 224 5.06 2.19 25.79
N MET A 225 5.84 2.38 26.86
CA MET A 225 5.31 2.44 28.23
C MET A 225 4.75 3.83 28.56
N VAL A 226 5.36 4.92 28.05
CA VAL A 226 4.79 6.27 28.12
C VAL A 226 3.41 6.30 27.46
N TRP A 227 3.28 5.68 26.28
CA TRP A 227 2.00 5.50 25.61
C TRP A 227 1.00 4.71 26.48
N SER A 228 1.40 3.54 26.97
CA SER A 228 0.54 2.63 27.75
C SER A 228 0.09 3.18 29.10
N VAL A 229 0.80 4.14 29.70
CA VAL A 229 0.47 4.70 31.03
C VAL A 229 -0.25 6.05 30.93
N PHE A 230 0.11 6.88 29.94
CA PHE A 230 -0.35 8.26 29.82
C PHE A 230 -1.22 8.54 28.59
N ALA A 231 -0.85 8.05 27.40
CA ALA A 231 -1.55 8.39 26.16
C ALA A 231 -2.93 7.73 26.03
N THR A 232 -3.15 6.57 26.64
CA THR A 232 -4.48 5.94 26.77
C THR A 232 -5.28 6.45 27.98
N GLY A 233 -4.94 7.64 28.48
CA GLY A 233 -5.50 8.23 29.69
C GLY A 233 -6.56 9.32 29.45
N SER A 234 -6.87 10.05 30.51
CA SER A 234 -7.67 11.29 30.47
C SER A 234 -6.88 12.44 29.82
N ALA A 235 -7.54 13.58 29.55
CA ALA A 235 -6.94 14.72 28.87
C ALA A 235 -5.62 15.21 29.52
N GLU A 236 -5.55 15.21 30.85
CA GLU A 236 -4.37 15.63 31.62
C GLU A 236 -3.22 14.64 31.44
N ARG A 237 -3.54 13.33 31.46
CA ARG A 237 -2.57 12.27 31.20
C ARG A 237 -2.08 12.29 29.75
N GLN A 238 -2.95 12.58 28.78
CA GLN A 238 -2.55 12.75 27.39
C GLN A 238 -1.67 13.99 27.20
N ALA A 239 -1.93 15.11 27.89
CA ALA A 239 -1.05 16.29 27.88
C ALA A 239 0.34 15.96 28.46
N ILE A 240 0.41 15.15 29.53
CA ILE A 240 1.68 14.63 30.05
C ILE A 240 2.38 13.74 29.02
N ALA A 241 1.65 12.87 28.30
CA ALA A 241 2.21 12.06 27.22
C ALA A 241 2.82 12.94 26.12
N VAL A 242 2.11 13.99 25.65
CA VAL A 242 2.64 14.94 24.66
C VAL A 242 3.92 15.60 25.16
N ARG A 243 3.96 16.05 26.42
CA ARG A 243 5.18 16.64 27.03
C ARG A 243 6.35 15.66 27.06
N VAL A 244 6.13 14.42 27.51
CA VAL A 244 7.19 13.40 27.59
C VAL A 244 7.68 12.98 26.20
N LEU A 245 6.77 12.65 25.28
CA LEU A 245 7.10 12.26 23.91
C LEU A 245 7.80 13.38 23.13
N GLY A 246 7.45 14.65 23.39
CA GLY A 246 8.10 15.81 22.81
C GLY A 246 9.59 15.95 23.15
N GLN A 247 10.03 15.39 24.28
CA GLN A 247 11.43 15.41 24.74
C GLN A 247 12.25 14.21 24.22
N ILE A 248 11.60 13.12 23.80
CA ILE A 248 12.27 11.92 23.30
C ILE A 248 12.52 12.06 21.79
N ASP A 249 13.79 12.18 21.39
CA ASP A 249 14.19 12.26 19.98
C ASP A 249 14.22 10.87 19.33
N ALA A 250 13.06 10.44 18.86
CA ALA A 250 12.85 9.15 18.20
C ALA A 250 11.60 9.16 17.30
N LYS A 251 11.69 8.46 16.17
CA LYS A 251 10.59 8.20 15.24
C LYS A 251 9.34 7.68 15.93
N GLU A 252 9.49 6.76 16.89
CA GLU A 252 8.39 6.17 17.64
C GLU A 252 7.65 7.22 18.48
N ALA A 253 8.37 8.21 19.04
CA ALA A 253 7.78 9.33 19.76
C ALA A 253 7.04 10.29 18.82
N SER A 254 7.64 10.63 17.67
CA SER A 254 7.00 11.45 16.63
C SER A 254 5.72 10.78 16.07
N ARG A 255 5.70 9.45 15.92
CA ARG A 255 4.50 8.70 15.53
C ARG A 255 3.43 8.69 16.64
N ALA A 256 3.82 8.55 17.90
CA ALA A 256 2.90 8.65 19.03
C ALA A 256 2.28 10.05 19.14
N LEU A 257 3.06 11.11 18.93
CA LEU A 257 2.57 12.49 18.83
C LEU A 257 1.59 12.65 17.67
N ALA A 258 1.87 12.10 16.48
CA ALA A 258 0.96 12.15 15.33
C ALA A 258 -0.37 11.43 15.60
N MET A 259 -0.35 10.31 16.34
CA MET A 259 -1.58 9.65 16.78
C MET A 259 -2.37 10.49 17.80
N LEU A 260 -1.72 11.17 18.76
CA LEU A 260 -2.39 12.07 19.69
C LEU A 260 -2.97 13.31 18.98
N ALA A 261 -2.25 13.88 18.01
CA ALA A 261 -2.69 14.99 17.19
C ALA A 261 -3.92 14.64 16.33
N GLY A 262 -3.95 13.45 15.75
CA GLY A 262 -5.07 12.97 14.93
C GLY A 262 -6.29 12.49 15.74
N PHE A 263 -6.07 11.75 16.83
CA PHE A 263 -7.10 10.90 17.44
C PHE A 263 -7.43 11.16 18.90
N SER A 264 -6.74 12.08 19.61
CA SER A 264 -7.24 12.50 20.92
C SER A 264 -8.61 13.17 20.78
N ASP A 265 -9.57 12.83 21.65
CA ASP A 265 -10.87 13.50 21.72
C ASP A 265 -10.74 14.98 22.15
N THR A 266 -9.69 15.31 22.91
CA THR A 266 -9.46 16.64 23.46
C THR A 266 -8.78 17.56 22.45
N SER A 267 -9.43 18.65 22.07
CA SER A 267 -8.91 19.65 21.12
C SER A 267 -7.55 20.23 21.54
N GLU A 268 -7.36 20.50 22.82
CA GLU A 268 -6.11 21.08 23.35
C GLU A 268 -4.94 20.09 23.31
N VAL A 269 -5.19 18.80 23.55
CA VAL A 269 -4.19 17.74 23.37
C VAL A 269 -3.80 17.62 21.91
N ARG A 270 -4.79 17.62 20.99
CA ARG A 270 -4.53 17.61 19.55
C ARG A 270 -3.64 18.80 19.15
N ARG A 271 -4.03 20.02 19.55
CA ARG A 271 -3.29 21.27 19.28
C ARG A 271 -1.84 21.20 19.79
N THR A 272 -1.64 20.75 21.02
CA THR A 272 -0.30 20.70 21.65
C THR A 272 0.59 19.66 20.97
N ALA A 273 0.01 18.52 20.56
CA ALA A 273 0.71 17.52 19.77
C ALA A 273 1.10 18.06 18.37
N THR A 274 0.21 18.77 17.68
CA THR A 274 0.51 19.46 16.41
C THR A 274 1.67 20.45 16.55
N GLU A 275 1.65 21.34 17.55
CA GLU A 275 2.74 22.31 17.78
C GLU A 275 4.08 21.63 18.14
N THR A 276 4.05 20.42 18.68
CA THR A 276 5.25 19.61 18.94
C THR A 276 5.77 18.96 17.65
N LEU A 277 4.87 18.50 16.78
CA LEU A 277 5.21 17.86 15.49
C LEU A 277 5.82 18.82 14.46
N LYS A 278 5.46 20.11 14.49
CA LYS A 278 6.12 21.17 13.69
C LYS A 278 7.64 21.25 13.88
N ARG A 279 8.17 20.67 14.98
CA ARG A 279 9.60 20.63 15.31
C ARG A 279 10.25 19.27 15.03
N ARG A 280 9.54 18.35 14.37
CA ARG A 280 10.00 16.99 14.05
C ARG A 280 10.10 16.80 12.54
N ASP A 281 11.01 15.93 12.12
CA ASP A 281 11.14 15.55 10.72
C ASP A 281 9.86 14.82 10.24
N ALA A 282 9.17 15.42 9.26
CA ALA A 282 7.94 14.88 8.69
C ALA A 282 8.11 13.45 8.14
N ARG A 283 9.32 13.05 7.76
CA ARG A 283 9.66 11.70 7.25
C ARG A 283 9.48 10.61 8.32
N GLU A 284 9.39 10.96 9.60
CA GLU A 284 9.15 10.03 10.69
C GLU A 284 7.69 9.60 10.86
N TYR A 285 6.74 10.51 10.57
CA TYR A 285 5.33 10.35 10.93
C TYR A 285 4.33 10.60 9.79
N ALA A 286 4.69 11.31 8.72
CA ALA A 286 3.75 11.61 7.64
C ALA A 286 3.27 10.35 6.91
N ASP A 287 4.08 9.30 6.78
CA ASP A 287 3.64 8.01 6.21
C ASP A 287 2.44 7.41 6.97
N LEU A 288 2.36 7.61 8.29
CA LEU A 288 1.27 7.12 9.12
C LEU A 288 -0.03 7.86 8.79
N LEU A 289 0.02 9.20 8.76
CA LEU A 289 -1.11 10.06 8.46
C LEU A 289 -1.61 9.90 7.01
N ILE A 290 -0.69 9.79 6.05
CA ILE A 290 -1.01 9.61 4.63
C ILE A 290 -1.65 8.23 4.37
N ASN A 291 -1.26 7.20 5.12
CA ASN A 291 -1.93 5.90 5.05
C ASN A 291 -3.34 5.88 5.68
N LEU A 292 -3.69 6.88 6.49
CA LEU A 292 -5.02 7.05 7.09
C LEU A 292 -5.99 7.81 6.16
N ILE A 293 -5.49 8.63 5.23
CA ILE A 293 -6.32 9.24 4.17
C ILE A 293 -6.87 8.14 3.24
N ARG A 294 -8.16 8.18 2.93
CA ARG A 294 -8.87 7.18 2.12
C ARG A 294 -9.82 7.84 1.13
N ASP A 295 -9.90 7.30 -0.08
CA ASP A 295 -10.83 7.79 -1.10
C ASP A 295 -12.27 7.45 -0.69
N PRO A 296 -13.23 8.41 -0.70
CA PRO A 296 -14.63 8.11 -0.51
C PRO A 296 -15.14 7.10 -1.55
N ILE A 297 -16.09 6.26 -1.14
CA ILE A 297 -16.70 5.25 -2.01
C ILE A 297 -17.61 5.96 -3.02
N LYS A 298 -17.19 5.99 -4.28
CA LYS A 298 -18.04 6.45 -5.39
C LYS A 298 -19.08 5.39 -5.73
N TYR A 299 -20.31 5.82 -5.92
CA TYR A 299 -21.40 4.96 -6.37
C TYR A 299 -22.40 5.71 -7.24
N GLN A 300 -23.23 4.97 -7.97
CA GLN A 300 -24.40 5.45 -8.69
C GLN A 300 -25.58 4.54 -8.35
N ALA A 301 -26.73 5.12 -8.03
CA ALA A 301 -27.93 4.39 -7.62
C ALA A 301 -29.12 4.72 -8.53
N GLN A 302 -29.90 3.70 -8.87
CA GLN A 302 -31.15 3.78 -9.62
C GLN A 302 -32.23 3.06 -8.83
N ALA A 303 -33.32 3.75 -8.51
CA ALA A 303 -34.44 3.22 -7.74
C ALA A 303 -35.10 2.00 -8.42
N VAL A 304 -35.67 1.11 -7.61
CA VAL A 304 -36.52 0.00 -8.06
C VAL A 304 -37.82 0.61 -8.60
N GLY A 305 -38.07 0.45 -9.91
CA GLY A 305 -39.21 1.09 -10.59
C GLY A 305 -40.58 0.45 -10.32
N GLY A 306 -40.66 -0.49 -9.37
CA GLY A 306 -41.84 -1.31 -9.09
C GLY A 306 -41.70 -2.77 -9.58
N PRO A 307 -42.78 -3.56 -9.49
CA PRO A 307 -42.83 -4.96 -9.94
C PRO A 307 -42.18 -5.22 -11.31
N GLY A 308 -41.18 -6.09 -11.35
CA GLY A 308 -40.42 -6.45 -12.56
C GLY A 308 -39.45 -5.40 -13.11
N ILE A 309 -39.33 -4.21 -12.49
CA ILE A 309 -38.41 -3.14 -12.92
C ILE A 309 -37.26 -3.05 -11.90
N PRO A 310 -36.08 -3.62 -12.20
CA PRO A 310 -35.00 -3.74 -11.22
C PRO A 310 -34.35 -2.38 -10.90
N GLY A 311 -34.02 -2.19 -9.62
CA GLY A 311 -33.14 -1.11 -9.18
C GLY A 311 -31.67 -1.54 -9.28
N THR A 312 -30.75 -0.58 -9.36
CA THR A 312 -29.31 -0.86 -9.42
C THR A 312 -28.49 0.02 -8.47
N LEU A 313 -27.39 -0.53 -7.96
CA LEU A 313 -26.37 0.21 -7.22
C LEU A 313 -25.00 -0.21 -7.75
N LEU A 314 -24.39 0.65 -8.57
CA LEU A 314 -23.04 0.49 -9.06
C LEU A 314 -22.07 1.15 -8.08
N VAL A 315 -21.16 0.37 -7.48
CA VAL A 315 -20.11 0.83 -6.57
C VAL A 315 -18.75 0.69 -7.27
N GLU A 316 -17.99 1.79 -7.34
CA GLU A 316 -16.62 1.74 -7.86
C GLU A 316 -15.67 1.14 -6.82
N GLY A 317 -14.89 0.13 -7.23
CA GLY A 317 -13.82 -0.42 -6.41
C GLY A 317 -12.43 -0.05 -6.93
N LYS A 318 -11.40 -0.53 -6.22
CA LYS A 318 -9.99 -0.34 -6.63
C LYS A 318 -9.48 -1.39 -7.62
N ARG A 319 -10.14 -2.56 -7.72
CA ARG A 319 -9.74 -3.66 -8.62
C ARG A 319 -10.89 -4.18 -9.51
N LYS A 320 -12.13 -4.08 -9.03
CA LYS A 320 -13.37 -4.39 -9.75
C LYS A 320 -14.46 -3.43 -9.30
N ASN A 321 -15.44 -3.17 -10.14
CA ASN A 321 -16.68 -2.52 -9.75
C ASN A 321 -17.69 -3.59 -9.30
N VAL A 322 -18.66 -3.23 -8.46
CA VAL A 322 -19.74 -4.12 -8.04
C VAL A 322 -21.07 -3.47 -8.41
N GLN A 323 -21.87 -4.14 -9.24
CA GLN A 323 -23.22 -3.70 -9.58
C GLN A 323 -24.23 -4.59 -8.87
N ARG A 324 -24.79 -4.10 -7.76
CA ARG A 324 -25.95 -4.74 -7.13
C ARG A 324 -27.18 -4.52 -7.99
N GLN A 325 -27.92 -5.57 -8.28
CA GLN A 325 -29.19 -5.55 -8.99
C GLN A 325 -30.29 -6.02 -8.04
N TYR A 326 -31.20 -5.13 -7.69
CA TYR A 326 -32.35 -5.40 -6.83
C TYR A 326 -33.49 -5.83 -7.75
N VAL A 327 -33.74 -7.13 -7.84
CA VAL A 327 -34.65 -7.71 -8.84
C VAL A 327 -36.00 -8.05 -8.20
N PRO A 328 -37.02 -7.17 -8.29
CA PRO A 328 -38.36 -7.49 -7.84
C PRO A 328 -38.98 -8.56 -8.75
N LEU A 329 -39.90 -9.34 -8.19
CA LEU A 329 -40.73 -10.25 -9.00
C LEU A 329 -41.55 -9.42 -10.01
N PRO A 330 -41.72 -9.91 -11.26
CA PRO A 330 -42.64 -9.30 -12.22
C PRO A 330 -44.09 -9.51 -11.76
N MET A 331 -44.98 -8.62 -12.20
CA MET A 331 -46.42 -8.77 -11.97
C MET A 331 -46.93 -10.16 -12.42
N PRO A 332 -47.86 -10.79 -11.67
CA PRO A 332 -48.54 -12.01 -12.10
C PRO A 332 -49.15 -11.83 -13.50
N ARG A 333 -48.77 -12.69 -14.46
CA ARG A 333 -49.24 -12.59 -15.84
C ARG A 333 -50.70 -13.02 -15.95
N LEU A 334 -51.58 -12.09 -16.31
CA LEU A 334 -53.03 -12.27 -16.48
C LEU A 334 -53.45 -13.16 -17.67
N ASN A 335 -52.52 -13.78 -18.41
CA ASN A 335 -52.78 -14.70 -19.53
C ASN A 335 -53.31 -16.08 -19.06
N ILE A 336 -54.15 -16.12 -18.03
CA ILE A 336 -54.71 -17.35 -17.48
C ILE A 336 -56.18 -17.55 -17.89
N PHE A 337 -56.85 -16.53 -18.44
CA PHE A 337 -58.19 -16.68 -19.03
C PHE A 337 -58.16 -17.72 -20.15
N GLN A 338 -58.82 -18.86 -19.95
CA GLN A 338 -59.05 -19.82 -21.02
C GLN A 338 -60.11 -19.25 -21.97
N PRO A 339 -59.88 -19.18 -23.30
CA PRO A 339 -60.89 -18.67 -24.25
C PRO A 339 -62.22 -19.44 -24.20
N ASP A 340 -62.15 -20.70 -23.80
CA ASP A 340 -63.25 -21.65 -23.75
C ASP A 340 -63.80 -21.85 -22.31
N GLY A 341 -63.22 -21.16 -21.33
CA GLY A 341 -63.46 -21.37 -19.90
C GLY A 341 -64.19 -20.21 -19.23
N MET A 342 -65.24 -20.52 -18.47
CA MET A 342 -65.97 -19.55 -17.64
C MET A 342 -65.16 -19.19 -16.38
N ASP A 343 -64.22 -18.28 -16.53
CA ASP A 343 -63.47 -17.64 -15.44
C ASP A 343 -64.19 -16.38 -14.93
N LEU A 344 -64.63 -16.39 -13.67
CA LEU A 344 -65.31 -15.27 -13.03
C LEU A 344 -64.33 -14.41 -12.23
N LEU A 345 -64.12 -13.16 -12.65
CA LEU A 345 -63.45 -12.15 -11.82
C LEU A 345 -64.42 -11.64 -10.74
N THR A 346 -64.03 -11.76 -9.47
CA THR A 346 -64.82 -11.37 -8.29
C THR A 346 -63.87 -10.90 -7.17
N TYR A 347 -64.34 -10.81 -5.93
CA TYR A 347 -63.57 -10.36 -4.76
C TYR A 347 -63.62 -11.37 -3.62
N ASP A 348 -62.54 -11.44 -2.83
CA ASP A 348 -62.47 -12.22 -1.58
C ASP A 348 -63.19 -11.49 -0.41
N ALA A 349 -63.18 -12.11 0.77
CA ALA A 349 -63.74 -11.52 1.99
C ALA A 349 -63.00 -10.26 2.48
N SER A 350 -61.81 -9.99 1.95
CA SER A 350 -60.98 -8.81 2.24
C SER A 350 -61.22 -7.66 1.25
N GLY A 351 -61.99 -7.88 0.18
CA GLY A 351 -62.19 -6.92 -0.91
C GLY A 351 -61.09 -6.93 -1.99
N LEU A 352 -60.21 -7.93 -1.99
CA LEU A 352 -59.16 -8.11 -3.00
C LEU A 352 -59.69 -8.91 -4.20
N PRO A 353 -59.29 -8.57 -5.44
CA PRO A 353 -59.77 -9.28 -6.63
C PRO A 353 -59.24 -10.71 -6.71
N VAL A 354 -60.10 -11.64 -7.11
CA VAL A 354 -59.81 -13.07 -7.31
C VAL A 354 -60.48 -13.59 -8.58
N ILE A 355 -59.91 -14.62 -9.21
CA ILE A 355 -60.51 -15.29 -10.38
C ILE A 355 -61.00 -16.67 -9.95
N VAL A 356 -62.30 -16.95 -10.08
CA VAL A 356 -62.90 -18.26 -9.80
C VAL A 356 -63.11 -19.01 -11.11
N ARG A 357 -62.43 -20.14 -11.29
CA ARG A 357 -62.41 -20.90 -12.55
C ARG A 357 -63.47 -22.00 -12.64
N GLY A 358 -64.32 -21.95 -13.67
CA GLY A 358 -65.08 -23.11 -14.16
C GLY A 358 -66.61 -23.03 -14.09
N THR A 359 -67.22 -21.84 -14.10
CA THR A 359 -68.66 -21.67 -13.81
C THR A 359 -69.57 -21.82 -15.04
N GLY A 360 -69.89 -23.06 -15.45
CA GLY A 360 -70.74 -23.37 -16.61
C GLY A 360 -72.26 -23.37 -16.36
N TYR A 361 -73.05 -23.08 -17.40
CA TYR A 361 -74.53 -23.12 -17.40
C TYR A 361 -75.05 -24.37 -18.14
N SER A 362 -76.18 -24.93 -17.72
CA SER A 362 -76.78 -26.15 -18.28
C SER A 362 -78.20 -25.88 -18.83
N GLY A 363 -78.57 -26.51 -19.94
CA GLY A 363 -79.88 -26.37 -20.61
C GLY A 363 -80.56 -27.71 -20.86
N TYR A 364 -81.90 -27.70 -20.95
CA TYR A 364 -82.74 -28.90 -21.05
C TYR A 364 -83.78 -28.80 -22.17
N ILE A 365 -84.37 -29.93 -22.57
CA ILE A 365 -85.33 -30.04 -23.68
C ILE A 365 -86.72 -30.42 -23.14
N GLY A 366 -87.77 -29.85 -23.73
CA GLY A 366 -89.19 -30.18 -23.50
C GLY A 366 -89.94 -30.51 -24.81
N PRO A 367 -91.17 -31.05 -24.77
CA PRO A 367 -91.64 -31.94 -25.85
C PRO A 367 -92.08 -31.30 -27.20
N ASP A 368 -92.70 -30.11 -27.22
CA ASP A 368 -93.61 -29.73 -28.33
C ASP A 368 -93.25 -28.42 -29.12
N GLY A 369 -92.19 -28.39 -29.96
CA GLY A 369 -91.95 -27.32 -31.00
C GLY A 369 -90.50 -27.05 -31.51
N TYR A 370 -90.28 -26.60 -32.78
CA TYR A 370 -88.96 -26.50 -33.50
C TYR A 370 -88.21 -25.11 -33.59
N PHE A 371 -87.87 -24.36 -34.67
CA PHE A 371 -88.07 -24.39 -36.15
C PHE A 371 -86.85 -23.96 -37.06
N VAL A 372 -86.02 -22.91 -36.79
CA VAL A 372 -85.12 -22.25 -37.80
C VAL A 372 -83.63 -22.01 -37.41
N LYS A 373 -82.64 -22.41 -38.24
CA LYS A 373 -81.18 -22.20 -38.04
C LYS A 373 -80.64 -20.81 -38.44
N SER A 374 -79.99 -20.06 -37.53
CA SER A 374 -79.01 -18.98 -37.87
C SER A 374 -78.07 -18.66 -36.68
N ARG A 375 -76.82 -18.17 -36.85
CA ARG A 375 -75.80 -18.75 -37.75
C ARG A 375 -75.80 -20.27 -37.52
N GLN A 376 -76.41 -21.04 -38.42
CA GLN A 376 -76.40 -22.51 -38.32
C GLN A 376 -76.95 -23.06 -36.95
N GLY A 377 -77.87 -22.35 -36.26
CA GLY A 377 -78.46 -22.68 -34.93
C GLY A 377 -79.65 -23.67 -34.93
N TYR A 378 -80.80 -23.34 -34.29
CA TYR A 378 -82.20 -23.74 -34.57
C TYR A 378 -83.17 -23.07 -33.54
N ALA A 379 -84.28 -22.42 -33.93
CA ALA A 379 -85.17 -21.65 -33.02
C ALA A 379 -86.67 -21.55 -33.47
N ILE A 380 -87.65 -21.57 -32.56
CA ILE A 380 -89.10 -21.48 -32.88
C ILE A 380 -89.56 -20.04 -33.14
N GLY A 381 -90.59 -19.89 -33.98
CA GLY A 381 -91.40 -18.69 -34.07
C GLY A 381 -92.88 -19.04 -34.11
N PHE A 382 -93.70 -18.34 -33.32
CA PHE A 382 -95.17 -18.36 -33.38
C PHE A 382 -95.70 -16.91 -33.44
N ASN A 383 -96.97 -16.77 -33.81
CA ASN A 383 -97.53 -15.49 -34.28
C ASN A 383 -97.72 -14.42 -33.19
N ASN A 384 -97.65 -13.15 -33.63
CA ASN A 384 -98.30 -11.97 -33.05
C ASN A 384 -97.85 -11.51 -31.64
N ALA A 385 -96.54 -11.28 -31.47
CA ALA A 385 -96.04 -10.22 -30.59
C ALA A 385 -94.80 -9.56 -31.23
N PRO A 386 -94.57 -8.23 -31.09
CA PRO A 386 -93.39 -7.56 -31.66
C PRO A 386 -92.11 -7.95 -30.91
N ILE A 387 -91.17 -8.59 -31.61
CA ILE A 387 -89.89 -9.05 -31.06
C ILE A 387 -88.86 -7.91 -31.07
N GLU A 388 -89.11 -6.88 -30.26
CA GLU A 388 -88.11 -5.83 -29.92
C GLU A 388 -87.69 -5.88 -28.45
N ALA A 389 -88.38 -6.68 -27.61
CA ALA A 389 -88.15 -6.77 -26.17
C ALA A 389 -87.02 -7.72 -25.73
N ILE A 390 -86.42 -8.51 -26.64
CA ILE A 390 -85.33 -9.46 -26.33
C ILE A 390 -84.03 -9.06 -27.06
N GLY A 391 -83.83 -7.74 -27.23
CA GLY A 391 -82.64 -7.14 -27.85
C GLY A 391 -81.71 -6.37 -26.90
N GLN A 392 -82.06 -6.23 -25.60
CA GLN A 392 -81.37 -5.34 -24.65
C GLN A 392 -80.85 -6.04 -23.37
N GLY A 393 -80.46 -7.32 -23.48
CA GLY A 393 -79.76 -8.05 -22.40
C GLY A 393 -78.23 -7.97 -22.45
N SER A 394 -77.67 -7.30 -23.47
CA SER A 394 -76.25 -7.43 -23.84
C SER A 394 -75.33 -6.40 -23.17
N GLY A 395 -74.96 -6.63 -21.91
CA GLY A 395 -73.76 -6.01 -21.32
C GLY A 395 -73.70 -5.99 -19.78
N PRO A 396 -72.55 -5.60 -19.17
CA PRO A 396 -71.25 -5.32 -19.79
C PRO A 396 -70.10 -6.08 -19.08
N THR A 397 -69.68 -7.24 -19.58
CA THR A 397 -68.71 -8.12 -18.89
C THR A 397 -67.27 -8.07 -19.42
N SER A 398 -66.91 -7.11 -20.29
CA SER A 398 -65.58 -7.04 -20.93
C SER A 398 -64.79 -5.74 -20.70
N SER A 399 -65.42 -4.62 -20.31
CA SER A 399 -64.72 -3.36 -20.06
C SER A 399 -64.12 -3.28 -18.64
N THR A 400 -64.95 -3.51 -17.61
CA THR A 400 -64.61 -3.24 -16.20
C THR A 400 -63.36 -3.98 -15.74
N GLY A 401 -63.18 -5.25 -16.14
CA GLY A 401 -61.99 -6.04 -15.78
C GLY A 401 -60.69 -5.50 -16.38
N ALA A 402 -60.74 -4.97 -17.61
CA ALA A 402 -59.58 -4.36 -18.26
C ALA A 402 -59.21 -3.02 -17.62
N ASP A 403 -60.20 -2.23 -17.19
CA ASP A 403 -59.96 -0.94 -16.53
C ASP A 403 -59.52 -1.11 -15.06
N ILE A 404 -60.04 -2.10 -14.33
CA ILE A 404 -59.52 -2.50 -13.02
C ILE A 404 -58.07 -2.97 -13.13
N ALA A 405 -57.72 -3.77 -14.14
CA ALA A 405 -56.34 -4.18 -14.38
C ALA A 405 -55.42 -2.98 -14.66
N LYS A 406 -55.85 -2.00 -15.47
CA LYS A 406 -55.11 -0.74 -15.68
C LYS A 406 -54.91 0.03 -14.36
N ILE A 407 -55.93 0.11 -13.50
CA ILE A 407 -55.81 0.81 -12.21
C ILE A 407 -54.80 0.10 -11.29
N LEU A 408 -54.84 -1.23 -11.20
CA LEU A 408 -53.87 -2.01 -10.41
C LEU A 408 -52.42 -1.93 -10.96
N LEU A 409 -52.27 -1.79 -12.28
CA LEU A 409 -50.96 -1.67 -12.94
C LEU A 409 -50.38 -0.25 -12.88
N ASN A 410 -51.23 0.78 -12.88
CA ASN A 410 -50.80 2.17 -13.05
C ASN A 410 -50.89 3.02 -11.76
N THR A 411 -51.39 2.50 -10.65
CA THR A 411 -51.54 3.25 -9.38
C THR A 411 -50.47 2.81 -8.37
N PRO A 412 -49.50 3.67 -7.98
CA PRO A 412 -48.42 3.27 -7.06
C PRO A 412 -48.84 3.03 -5.60
N ASP A 413 -49.94 3.65 -5.16
CA ASP A 413 -50.52 3.45 -3.82
C ASP A 413 -51.64 2.39 -3.87
N PRO A 414 -51.50 1.25 -3.17
CA PRO A 414 -52.55 0.23 -3.07
C PRO A 414 -53.88 0.76 -2.50
N ALA A 415 -53.85 1.71 -1.56
CA ALA A 415 -55.07 2.24 -0.94
C ALA A 415 -55.85 3.12 -1.93
N ALA A 416 -55.18 4.01 -2.68
CA ALA A 416 -55.76 4.74 -3.79
C ALA A 416 -56.24 3.82 -4.92
N ALA A 417 -55.52 2.74 -5.22
CA ALA A 417 -55.93 1.75 -6.23
C ALA A 417 -57.26 1.09 -5.85
N ILE A 418 -57.34 0.51 -4.63
CA ILE A 418 -58.55 -0.13 -4.09
C ILE A 418 -59.73 0.85 -4.05
N LYS A 419 -59.49 2.09 -3.60
CA LYS A 419 -60.53 3.14 -3.54
C LYS A 419 -61.03 3.55 -4.94
N SER A 420 -60.15 3.56 -5.94
CA SER A 420 -60.51 3.88 -7.33
C SER A 420 -61.31 2.76 -7.98
N ILE A 421 -60.93 1.50 -7.73
CA ILE A 421 -61.65 0.29 -8.17
C ILE A 421 -63.06 0.24 -7.55
N HIS A 422 -63.18 0.56 -6.26
CA HIS A 422 -64.47 0.60 -5.56
C HIS A 422 -65.44 1.62 -6.19
N ASN A 423 -64.95 2.75 -6.69
CA ASN A 423 -65.77 3.80 -7.30
C ASN A 423 -66.33 3.44 -8.69
N ILE A 424 -65.68 2.54 -9.44
CA ILE A 424 -66.09 2.16 -10.80
C ILE A 424 -66.84 0.82 -10.89
N THR A 425 -67.01 0.12 -9.77
CA THR A 425 -67.61 -1.23 -9.73
C THR A 425 -69.08 -1.17 -9.29
N PRO A 426 -70.02 -1.88 -9.95
CA PRO A 426 -71.41 -1.99 -9.49
C PRO A 426 -71.52 -2.52 -8.06
N LYS A 427 -72.43 -1.95 -7.24
CA LYS A 427 -72.54 -2.23 -5.79
C LYS A 427 -73.08 -3.63 -5.43
N THR A 428 -73.28 -4.52 -6.41
CA THR A 428 -73.84 -5.86 -6.23
C THR A 428 -72.79 -6.93 -6.54
N ASN A 429 -72.09 -7.42 -5.52
CA ASN A 429 -71.25 -8.62 -5.65
C ASN A 429 -72.17 -9.85 -5.81
N PRO A 430 -72.10 -10.63 -6.91
CA PRO A 430 -72.96 -11.78 -7.13
C PRO A 430 -72.75 -12.93 -6.12
N LEU A 431 -71.64 -12.94 -5.37
CA LEU A 431 -71.43 -13.88 -4.26
C LEU A 431 -72.17 -13.48 -2.97
N ASN A 432 -72.55 -12.19 -2.82
CA ASN A 432 -73.27 -11.68 -1.64
C ASN A 432 -74.81 -11.63 -1.84
N THR A 433 -75.31 -12.03 -3.01
CA THR A 433 -76.76 -12.11 -3.28
C THR A 433 -77.27 -13.55 -3.11
N PRO A 434 -77.89 -13.92 -1.97
CA PRO A 434 -78.73 -15.11 -1.93
C PRO A 434 -79.84 -14.97 -2.98
N SER A 435 -80.07 -16.04 -3.74
CA SER A 435 -80.65 -15.97 -5.08
C SER A 435 -82.16 -15.68 -5.11
N MET A 436 -82.57 -14.41 -5.10
CA MET A 436 -83.99 -14.03 -5.35
C MET A 436 -84.51 -14.48 -6.72
N LEU A 437 -83.63 -14.66 -7.71
CA LEU A 437 -83.98 -15.28 -9.00
C LEU A 437 -84.33 -16.78 -8.90
N SER A 438 -83.96 -17.48 -7.82
CA SER A 438 -84.37 -18.88 -7.61
C SER A 438 -85.81 -18.99 -7.12
N GLN A 439 -86.27 -18.08 -6.25
CA GLN A 439 -87.59 -18.19 -5.62
C GLN A 439 -88.75 -17.87 -6.59
N ASN A 440 -88.59 -16.87 -7.47
CA ASN A 440 -89.63 -16.51 -8.44
C ASN A 440 -89.79 -17.50 -9.62
N LEU A 441 -88.82 -18.41 -9.85
CA LEU A 441 -88.92 -19.44 -10.90
C LEU A 441 -89.46 -20.80 -10.39
N ILE A 442 -89.37 -21.06 -9.08
CA ILE A 442 -89.98 -22.24 -8.44
C ILE A 442 -91.51 -22.26 -8.61
N LEU A 443 -92.16 -21.08 -8.67
CA LEU A 443 -93.59 -20.94 -8.94
C LEU A 443 -94.02 -21.28 -10.38
N GLN A 444 -93.07 -21.55 -11.29
CA GLN A 444 -93.35 -21.92 -12.69
C GLN A 444 -92.63 -23.20 -13.15
N GLY A 445 -92.08 -24.00 -12.21
CA GLY A 445 -91.60 -25.36 -12.49
C GLY A 445 -90.20 -25.47 -13.12
N TYR A 446 -89.43 -24.39 -13.20
CA TYR A 446 -88.06 -24.41 -13.74
C TYR A 446 -87.01 -24.43 -12.62
N SER A 447 -86.09 -25.40 -12.68
CA SER A 447 -84.98 -25.53 -11.71
C SER A 447 -83.62 -25.56 -12.41
N GLY A 448 -82.79 -24.55 -12.15
CA GLY A 448 -81.41 -24.47 -12.62
C GLY A 448 -80.51 -23.97 -11.48
N GLY A 449 -79.67 -24.87 -10.94
CA GLY A 449 -78.79 -24.58 -9.81
C GLY A 449 -77.37 -24.18 -10.25
N TRP A 450 -76.80 -23.17 -9.59
CA TRP A 450 -75.37 -22.86 -9.70
C TRP A 450 -74.53 -23.88 -8.92
N ASN A 451 -73.38 -24.28 -9.47
CA ASN A 451 -72.39 -25.13 -8.79
C ASN A 451 -71.13 -24.30 -8.44
N PRO A 452 -70.80 -24.08 -7.16
CA PRO A 452 -69.72 -23.18 -6.74
C PRO A 452 -68.31 -23.81 -6.72
N ALA A 453 -68.12 -25.03 -7.25
CA ALA A 453 -66.88 -25.81 -7.15
C ALA A 453 -65.71 -25.31 -8.04
N GLY A 454 -65.51 -24.00 -8.17
CA GLY A 454 -64.44 -23.41 -8.97
C GLY A 454 -63.14 -23.18 -8.20
N ASN A 455 -61.99 -23.30 -8.87
CA ASN A 455 -60.69 -23.01 -8.26
C ASN A 455 -60.44 -21.48 -8.19
N THR A 456 -60.16 -20.96 -7.00
CA THR A 456 -59.89 -19.53 -6.78
C THR A 456 -58.42 -19.19 -6.97
N ILE A 457 -58.13 -18.19 -7.82
CA ILE A 457 -56.79 -17.64 -8.07
C ILE A 457 -56.70 -16.25 -7.41
N GLU A 458 -55.78 -16.14 -6.46
CA GLU A 458 -55.71 -15.09 -5.44
C GLU A 458 -54.96 -13.83 -5.94
N ILE A 459 -55.37 -13.31 -7.09
CA ILE A 459 -54.55 -12.38 -7.90
C ILE A 459 -54.35 -11.00 -7.26
N GLY A 460 -55.30 -10.53 -6.45
CA GLY A 460 -55.17 -9.32 -5.65
C GLY A 460 -54.13 -9.47 -4.54
N ARG A 461 -54.12 -10.60 -3.82
CA ARG A 461 -53.10 -10.89 -2.81
C ARG A 461 -51.71 -11.03 -3.45
N ALA A 462 -51.60 -11.79 -4.55
CA ALA A 462 -50.34 -11.93 -5.29
C ALA A 462 -49.83 -10.58 -5.85
N THR A 463 -50.73 -9.69 -6.26
CA THR A 463 -50.39 -8.32 -6.69
C THR A 463 -49.81 -7.51 -5.54
N LEU A 464 -50.47 -7.48 -4.38
CA LEU A 464 -49.99 -6.78 -3.18
C LEU A 464 -48.65 -7.35 -2.70
N GLU A 465 -48.50 -8.67 -2.62
CA GLU A 465 -47.25 -9.33 -2.24
C GLU A 465 -46.09 -8.93 -3.18
N THR A 466 -46.36 -8.83 -4.49
CA THR A 466 -45.38 -8.39 -5.49
C THR A 466 -45.02 -6.90 -5.33
N GLN A 467 -46.01 -6.04 -5.06
CA GLN A 467 -45.79 -4.61 -4.79
C GLN A 467 -44.99 -4.39 -3.49
N TYR A 468 -45.35 -5.08 -2.40
CA TYR A 468 -44.60 -5.05 -1.13
C TYR A 468 -43.18 -5.61 -1.27
N ALA A 469 -42.97 -6.64 -2.08
CA ALA A 469 -41.62 -7.15 -2.37
C ALA A 469 -40.77 -6.11 -3.12
N ALA A 470 -41.33 -5.39 -4.09
CA ALA A 470 -40.63 -4.30 -4.78
C ALA A 470 -40.32 -3.13 -3.84
N ALA A 471 -41.27 -2.71 -3.00
CA ALA A 471 -41.06 -1.68 -2.00
C ALA A 471 -39.99 -2.06 -0.95
N SER A 472 -39.98 -3.32 -0.50
CA SER A 472 -38.95 -3.84 0.42
C SER A 472 -37.55 -3.86 -0.21
N LEU A 473 -37.45 -4.08 -1.53
CA LEU A 473 -36.17 -4.00 -2.25
C LEU A 473 -35.70 -2.56 -2.44
N GLN A 474 -36.63 -1.62 -2.68
CA GLN A 474 -36.32 -0.18 -2.69
C GLN A 474 -35.80 0.28 -1.32
N GLN A 475 -36.46 -0.09 -0.23
CA GLN A 475 -36.00 0.23 1.13
C GLN A 475 -34.63 -0.41 1.45
N GLN A 476 -34.33 -1.59 0.89
CA GLN A 476 -33.01 -2.21 1.04
C GLN A 476 -31.92 -1.44 0.27
N LEU A 477 -32.20 -1.01 -0.97
CA LEU A 477 -31.32 -0.14 -1.76
C LEU A 477 -31.03 1.18 -1.03
N GLU A 478 -32.04 1.80 -0.44
CA GLU A 478 -31.90 3.02 0.37
C GLU A 478 -31.04 2.79 1.62
N SER A 479 -31.19 1.64 2.29
CA SER A 479 -30.39 1.26 3.47
C SER A 479 -28.91 1.01 3.13
N ASP A 480 -28.63 0.39 1.99
CA ASP A 480 -27.28 0.21 1.45
C ASP A 480 -26.64 1.57 1.13
N VAL A 481 -27.35 2.46 0.41
CA VAL A 481 -26.89 3.82 0.09
C VAL A 481 -26.65 4.65 1.36
N ALA A 482 -27.56 4.61 2.34
CA ALA A 482 -27.38 5.27 3.64
C ALA A 482 -26.22 4.68 4.47
N THR A 483 -25.76 3.46 4.16
CA THR A 483 -24.58 2.86 4.77
C THR A 483 -23.30 3.31 4.06
N LEU A 484 -23.31 3.45 2.73
CA LEU A 484 -22.23 4.06 1.97
C LEU A 484 -22.01 5.52 2.39
N GLU A 485 -23.07 6.33 2.49
CA GLU A 485 -22.91 7.74 2.87
C GLU A 485 -22.43 7.96 4.32
N ARG A 486 -22.83 7.12 5.27
CA ARG A 486 -22.25 7.15 6.63
C ARG A 486 -20.75 6.86 6.61
N SER A 487 -20.32 5.87 5.83
CA SER A 487 -18.89 5.56 5.62
C SER A 487 -18.15 6.71 4.93
N ASN A 488 -18.77 7.32 3.92
CA ASN A 488 -18.20 8.46 3.19
C ASN A 488 -18.07 9.69 4.07
N THR A 489 -19.04 10.01 4.94
CA THR A 489 -18.96 11.14 5.88
C THR A 489 -17.84 10.94 6.90
N GLN A 490 -17.74 9.77 7.55
CA GLN A 490 -16.63 9.45 8.45
C GLN A 490 -15.26 9.50 7.73
N THR A 491 -15.22 9.09 6.46
CA THR A 491 -14.01 9.18 5.62
C THR A 491 -13.66 10.64 5.30
N ARG A 492 -14.63 11.49 4.96
CA ARG A 492 -14.45 12.92 4.69
C ARG A 492 -13.93 13.65 5.95
N GLU A 493 -14.55 13.44 7.11
CA GLU A 493 -14.12 14.00 8.40
C GLU A 493 -12.70 13.57 8.81
N LEU A 494 -12.36 12.29 8.61
CA LEU A 494 -11.02 11.79 8.89
C LEU A 494 -9.99 12.40 7.93
N ASN A 495 -10.28 12.40 6.62
CA ASN A 495 -9.40 12.97 5.60
C ASN A 495 -9.12 14.45 5.86
N GLU A 496 -10.15 15.26 6.16
CA GLU A 496 -10.01 16.66 6.50
C GLU A 496 -9.07 16.84 7.69
N ARG A 497 -9.27 16.06 8.76
CA ARG A 497 -8.42 16.13 9.97
C ARG A 497 -6.98 15.72 9.70
N MET A 498 -6.74 14.63 8.96
CA MET A 498 -5.38 14.18 8.62
C MET A 498 -4.67 15.16 7.69
N THR A 499 -5.40 15.72 6.72
CA THR A 499 -4.88 16.71 5.75
C THR A 499 -4.54 18.02 6.44
N LYS A 500 -5.42 18.51 7.32
CA LYS A 500 -5.17 19.70 8.13
C LYS A 500 -3.94 19.51 9.02
N LEU A 501 -3.84 18.38 9.72
CA LEU A 501 -2.68 18.04 10.53
C LEU A 501 -1.38 18.01 9.70
N LEU A 502 -1.42 17.39 8.52
CA LEU A 502 -0.25 17.36 7.63
C LEU A 502 0.12 18.77 7.14
N ASN A 503 -0.82 19.55 6.59
CA ASN A 503 -0.57 20.94 6.15
C ASN A 503 0.00 21.80 7.31
N GLU A 504 -0.59 21.72 8.50
CA GLU A 504 -0.14 22.47 9.69
C GLU A 504 1.26 22.05 10.21
N THR A 505 1.71 20.81 9.99
CA THR A 505 3.02 20.34 10.48
C THR A 505 4.09 20.23 9.40
N THR A 506 3.74 20.45 8.13
CA THR A 506 4.67 20.37 6.97
C THR A 506 4.75 21.67 6.16
N GLU A 507 4.02 22.70 6.59
CA GLU A 507 3.92 24.01 5.93
C GLU A 507 3.54 23.91 4.44
N GLN A 508 2.61 23.00 4.14
CA GLN A 508 2.06 22.79 2.80
C GLN A 508 0.59 23.25 2.72
N ASP A 509 0.09 23.39 1.50
CA ASP A 509 -1.35 23.53 1.19
C ASP A 509 -1.75 22.50 0.14
N LEU A 510 -1.78 21.23 0.53
CA LEU A 510 -2.16 20.12 -0.32
C LEU A 510 -3.59 19.66 -0.01
N ALA A 511 -4.32 19.30 -1.07
CA ALA A 511 -5.68 18.78 -1.00
C ALA A 511 -5.75 17.43 -0.23
N ALA A 512 -6.96 17.04 0.18
CA ALA A 512 -7.22 15.81 0.92
C ALA A 512 -7.16 14.52 0.07
N ASP A 513 -6.20 14.46 -0.85
CA ASP A 513 -5.96 13.37 -1.78
C ASP A 513 -4.71 12.58 -1.34
N ARG A 514 -4.88 11.28 -1.08
CA ARG A 514 -3.79 10.41 -0.64
C ARG A 514 -2.67 10.31 -1.68
N THR A 515 -2.99 10.34 -2.98
CA THR A 515 -2.01 10.25 -4.06
C THR A 515 -1.13 11.49 -4.05
N VAL A 516 -1.71 12.70 -3.98
CA VAL A 516 -0.97 13.97 -3.91
C VAL A 516 -0.03 13.98 -2.71
N TRP A 517 -0.54 13.68 -1.51
CA TRP A 517 0.27 13.59 -0.30
C TRP A 517 1.37 12.54 -0.36
N GLN A 518 1.05 11.34 -0.86
CA GLN A 518 2.04 10.28 -1.01
C GLN A 518 3.09 10.63 -2.08
N GLY A 519 2.76 11.49 -3.06
CA GLY A 519 3.72 12.07 -3.99
C GLY A 519 4.69 13.03 -3.31
N TRP A 520 4.18 13.96 -2.51
CA TRP A 520 4.98 14.88 -1.69
C TRP A 520 5.93 14.13 -0.75
N TRP A 521 5.42 13.18 0.04
CA TRP A 521 6.25 12.41 1.00
C TRP A 521 7.29 11.53 0.29
N LEU A 522 6.96 11.00 -0.89
CA LEU A 522 7.92 10.27 -1.71
C LEU A 522 9.07 11.19 -2.15
N ASP A 523 8.80 12.44 -2.54
CA ASP A 523 9.86 13.39 -2.92
C ASP A 523 10.75 13.80 -1.72
N GLN A 524 10.18 13.95 -0.53
CA GLN A 524 10.93 14.16 0.73
C GLN A 524 11.89 13.00 1.05
N LEU A 525 11.66 11.80 0.49
CA LEU A 525 12.57 10.65 0.56
C LEU A 525 13.43 10.44 -0.72
N GLY A 526 13.25 11.26 -1.75
CA GLY A 526 13.95 11.12 -3.03
C GLY A 526 13.35 10.11 -4.01
N TYR A 527 12.02 10.03 -4.08
CA TYR A 527 11.31 9.19 -5.06
C TYR A 527 10.29 10.00 -5.86
N ALA A 528 10.36 9.92 -7.19
CA ALA A 528 9.32 10.49 -8.04
C ALA A 528 8.11 9.54 -8.16
N GLN A 529 6.90 10.01 -7.83
CA GLN A 529 5.66 9.30 -8.08
C GLN A 529 5.48 8.99 -9.58
N LYS A 530 4.73 7.94 -9.93
CA LYS A 530 4.37 7.62 -11.32
C LYS A 530 2.87 7.80 -11.51
N GLN A 531 2.46 8.42 -12.63
CA GLN A 531 1.07 8.38 -13.07
C GLN A 531 0.62 6.91 -13.19
N SER A 532 -0.45 6.58 -12.48
CA SER A 532 -1.19 5.34 -12.72
C SER A 532 -2.11 5.58 -13.92
N TYR A 533 -2.07 4.67 -14.89
CA TYR A 533 -3.12 4.61 -15.90
C TYR A 533 -4.25 3.74 -15.35
N ASP A 534 -5.47 4.27 -15.29
CA ASP A 534 -6.64 3.49 -14.87
C ASP A 534 -6.87 2.37 -15.89
N GLN A 535 -6.63 1.13 -15.47
CA GLN A 535 -6.99 -0.05 -16.24
C GLN A 535 -8.52 -0.24 -16.17
N PRO A 536 -9.19 -0.66 -17.25
CA PRO A 536 -10.63 -0.86 -17.24
C PRO A 536 -11.02 -1.93 -16.21
N LYS A 537 -11.68 -1.49 -15.13
CA LYS A 537 -12.07 -2.34 -14.01
C LYS A 537 -13.24 -3.24 -14.43
N PRO A 538 -13.16 -4.57 -14.28
CA PRO A 538 -14.31 -5.44 -14.55
C PRO A 538 -15.44 -5.15 -13.55
N THR A 539 -16.69 -5.11 -14.05
CA THR A 539 -17.88 -5.01 -13.21
C THR A 539 -18.40 -6.41 -12.89
N VAL A 540 -18.53 -6.74 -11.60
CA VAL A 540 -19.18 -7.97 -11.13
C VAL A 540 -20.62 -7.63 -10.74
N VAL A 541 -21.59 -8.39 -11.28
CA VAL A 541 -23.00 -8.24 -10.95
C VAL A 541 -23.35 -9.09 -9.72
N GLU A 542 -24.03 -8.50 -8.74
CA GLU A 542 -24.51 -9.14 -7.53
C GLU A 542 -26.05 -9.03 -7.50
N VAL A 543 -26.76 -10.16 -7.66
CA VAL A 543 -28.23 -10.15 -7.71
C VAL A 543 -28.79 -10.24 -6.29
N VAL A 544 -29.48 -9.19 -5.87
CA VAL A 544 -30.14 -9.08 -4.56
C VAL A 544 -31.58 -9.55 -4.68
N SER A 545 -31.81 -10.81 -4.28
CA SER A 545 -33.11 -11.48 -4.25
C SER A 545 -33.22 -12.34 -2.98
N ARG A 546 -34.44 -12.52 -2.43
CA ARG A 546 -34.67 -13.37 -1.23
C ARG A 546 -34.85 -14.85 -1.60
N PRO A 547 -33.83 -15.70 -1.36
CA PRO A 547 -34.05 -16.93 -0.59
C PRO A 547 -32.94 -17.21 0.46
N LEU A 548 -33.03 -18.37 1.13
CA LEU A 548 -32.20 -18.81 2.29
C LEU A 548 -30.92 -19.63 1.87
N PRO A 549 -29.99 -20.01 2.80
CA PRO A 549 -28.53 -19.87 2.58
C PRO A 549 -27.72 -21.21 2.38
N PRO A 550 -26.39 -21.36 2.70
CA PRO A 550 -25.32 -21.22 1.69
C PRO A 550 -24.17 -22.28 1.74
N VAL A 551 -23.21 -22.26 0.78
CA VAL A 551 -21.84 -22.85 0.92
C VAL A 551 -20.78 -21.96 0.22
N ALA A 552 -19.51 -22.06 0.65
CA ALA A 552 -18.31 -21.27 0.26
C ALA A 552 -17.69 -21.65 -1.13
N GLY A 553 -16.60 -21.03 -1.64
CA GLY A 553 -15.62 -20.12 -1.02
C GLY A 553 -14.61 -19.41 -1.96
N PHE A 554 -13.46 -19.00 -1.41
CA PHE A 554 -12.44 -18.07 -1.98
C PHE A 554 -11.22 -18.83 -2.62
N GLU A 555 -10.12 -18.27 -3.18
CA GLU A 555 -9.40 -16.98 -3.02
C GLU A 555 -8.71 -16.45 -4.31
N GLU A 556 -8.15 -15.22 -4.23
CA GLU A 556 -7.16 -14.62 -5.17
C GLU A 556 -5.79 -14.44 -4.48
N ARG A 557 -4.71 -14.21 -5.25
CA ARG A 557 -3.68 -13.14 -4.99
C ARG A 557 -2.55 -13.14 -6.02
N GLU A 558 -2.17 -11.94 -6.49
CA GLU A 558 -0.81 -11.38 -6.34
C GLU A 558 -0.79 -9.88 -6.64
N ASN A 559 0.23 -9.14 -6.15
CA ASN A 559 0.34 -7.68 -6.26
C ASN A 559 1.62 -7.27 -7.01
N GLY A 560 1.50 -6.45 -8.05
CA GLY A 560 2.65 -5.92 -8.81
C GLY A 560 3.07 -4.51 -8.38
N TYR A 561 4.36 -4.32 -8.06
CA TYR A 561 5.01 -3.03 -7.83
C TYR A 561 6.44 -3.05 -8.41
N PHE A 562 6.97 -1.91 -8.87
CA PHE A 562 8.32 -1.81 -9.45
C PHE A 562 9.05 -0.52 -9.01
N ARG A 563 10.38 -0.59 -8.85
CA ARG A 563 11.26 0.52 -8.45
C ARG A 563 11.46 1.56 -9.58
N ARG A 564 11.68 2.83 -9.21
CA ARG A 564 12.42 3.82 -10.05
C ARG A 564 13.93 3.73 -9.75
N ARG A 565 14.76 4.30 -10.64
CA ARG A 565 16.11 3.78 -10.92
C ARG A 565 17.25 4.62 -10.30
N SER A 566 17.94 4.05 -9.31
CA SER A 566 19.29 4.45 -8.92
C SER A 566 20.27 3.79 -9.90
N CYS A 567 20.97 4.54 -10.76
CA CYS A 567 21.84 3.98 -11.83
C CYS A 567 22.90 4.99 -12.33
N PHE A 568 23.85 4.52 -13.14
CA PHE A 568 24.82 5.31 -13.91
C PHE A 568 24.64 5.15 -15.42
N GLY A 569 25.16 6.09 -16.22
CA GLY A 569 25.24 5.98 -17.68
C GLY A 569 26.26 4.94 -18.16
N ALA A 570 26.18 4.56 -19.44
CA ALA A 570 27.15 3.68 -20.09
C ALA A 570 28.57 4.26 -20.03
N GLY A 571 29.59 3.40 -20.06
CA GLY A 571 31.00 3.79 -19.98
C GLY A 571 31.46 4.21 -18.58
N THR A 572 30.57 4.28 -17.58
CA THR A 572 30.94 4.64 -16.20
C THR A 572 31.96 3.63 -15.66
N PRO A 573 33.18 4.07 -15.28
CA PRO A 573 34.21 3.15 -14.78
C PRO A 573 33.82 2.60 -13.41
N VAL A 574 34.04 1.31 -13.18
CA VAL A 574 33.82 0.60 -11.91
C VAL A 574 35.11 -0.13 -11.51
N HIS A 575 35.50 -0.04 -10.24
CA HIS A 575 36.68 -0.75 -9.73
C HIS A 575 36.34 -2.22 -9.44
N THR A 576 36.91 -3.16 -10.22
CA THR A 576 36.70 -4.60 -10.05
C THR A 576 37.97 -5.33 -9.63
N LEU A 577 37.83 -6.59 -9.20
CA LEU A 577 38.95 -7.49 -8.93
C LEU A 577 39.78 -7.80 -10.19
N SER A 578 39.29 -7.52 -11.40
CA SER A 578 40.05 -7.63 -12.66
C SER A 578 40.60 -6.28 -13.15
N GLY A 579 40.45 -5.21 -12.37
CA GLY A 579 40.81 -3.83 -12.72
C GLY A 579 39.57 -2.97 -13.01
N VAL A 580 39.80 -1.75 -13.50
CA VAL A 580 38.70 -0.84 -13.84
C VAL A 580 38.01 -1.30 -15.13
N GLN A 581 36.68 -1.42 -15.10
CA GLN A 581 35.85 -1.86 -16.23
C GLN A 581 34.60 -0.96 -16.36
N PRO A 582 34.05 -0.74 -17.56
CA PRO A 582 32.80 0.00 -17.72
C PRO A 582 31.60 -0.82 -17.21
N ILE A 583 30.65 -0.15 -16.56
CA ILE A 583 29.55 -0.77 -15.81
C ILE A 583 28.68 -1.74 -16.65
N GLU A 584 28.48 -1.46 -17.94
CA GLU A 584 27.69 -2.29 -18.86
C GLU A 584 28.36 -3.62 -19.27
N ALA A 585 29.66 -3.78 -18.98
CA ALA A 585 30.42 -5.00 -19.28
C ALA A 585 30.44 -6.01 -18.12
N LEU A 586 29.94 -5.62 -16.94
CA LEU A 586 29.96 -6.43 -15.71
C LEU A 586 28.88 -7.52 -15.73
N LYS A 587 29.10 -8.61 -14.96
CA LYS A 587 28.19 -9.75 -14.88
C LYS A 587 28.02 -10.26 -13.45
N GLU A 588 26.94 -11.02 -13.21
CA GLU A 588 26.73 -11.75 -11.94
C GLU A 588 27.99 -12.57 -11.58
N GLY A 589 28.48 -12.40 -10.35
CA GLY A 589 29.70 -13.04 -9.85
C GLY A 589 31.03 -12.40 -10.25
N ASP A 590 31.06 -11.30 -11.01
CA ASP A 590 32.24 -10.41 -10.99
C ASP A 590 32.34 -9.75 -9.60
N ARG A 591 33.55 -9.52 -9.10
CA ARG A 591 33.76 -8.87 -7.80
C ARG A 591 34.12 -7.40 -7.96
N VAL A 592 33.38 -6.52 -7.29
CA VAL A 592 33.65 -5.08 -7.20
C VAL A 592 34.37 -4.74 -5.90
N LEU A 593 35.13 -3.65 -5.89
CA LEU A 593 35.71 -3.11 -4.67
C LEU A 593 34.60 -2.41 -3.87
N THR A 594 34.49 -2.71 -2.57
CA THR A 594 33.50 -2.14 -1.64
C THR A 594 34.18 -1.51 -0.42
N GLN A 595 33.47 -0.71 0.37
CA GLN A 595 33.97 -0.16 1.64
C GLN A 595 32.96 -0.29 2.77
N ASN A 596 33.15 -1.27 3.66
CA ASN A 596 32.31 -1.50 4.82
C ASN A 596 32.14 -0.22 5.67
N THR A 597 30.98 0.43 5.53
CA THR A 597 30.68 1.77 6.05
C THR A 597 30.53 1.86 7.58
N LYS A 598 30.87 0.78 8.31
CA LYS A 598 30.95 0.72 9.79
C LYS A 598 32.37 0.52 10.31
N THR A 599 33.25 -0.14 9.54
CA THR A 599 34.63 -0.48 9.95
C THR A 599 35.69 0.17 9.06
N GLY A 600 35.28 0.89 8.00
CA GLY A 600 36.15 1.49 6.99
C GLY A 600 36.94 0.51 6.13
N ALA A 601 36.75 -0.80 6.32
CA ALA A 601 37.49 -1.86 5.63
C ALA A 601 37.17 -1.87 4.12
N LEU A 602 38.17 -2.09 3.28
CA LEU A 602 37.99 -2.37 1.85
C LEU A 602 38.02 -3.88 1.59
N ASP A 603 37.10 -4.36 0.74
CA ASP A 603 36.94 -5.77 0.37
C ASP A 603 36.55 -5.91 -1.12
N TYR A 604 36.58 -7.14 -1.67
CA TYR A 604 36.17 -7.47 -3.03
C TYR A 604 34.93 -8.39 -3.04
N GLN A 605 33.75 -7.79 -3.11
CA GLN A 605 32.47 -8.49 -2.93
C GLN A 605 31.77 -8.76 -4.28
N PRO A 606 31.07 -9.89 -4.42
CA PRO A 606 30.48 -10.31 -5.69
C PRO A 606 29.21 -9.52 -6.03
N ILE A 607 29.07 -9.18 -7.31
CA ILE A 607 27.82 -8.69 -7.91
C ILE A 607 26.78 -9.82 -7.87
N LEU A 608 25.63 -9.53 -7.28
CA LEU A 608 24.50 -10.47 -7.14
C LEU A 608 23.50 -10.41 -8.29
N VAL A 609 23.33 -9.23 -8.91
CA VAL A 609 22.53 -8.97 -10.13
C VAL A 609 23.11 -7.74 -10.83
N VAL A 610 23.07 -7.73 -12.16
CA VAL A 610 23.31 -6.51 -12.97
C VAL A 610 21.98 -6.02 -13.54
N HIS A 611 21.66 -4.74 -13.31
CA HIS A 611 20.43 -4.10 -13.77
C HIS A 611 20.69 -3.34 -15.06
N HIS A 612 20.31 -3.91 -16.21
CA HIS A 612 20.29 -3.22 -17.50
C HIS A 612 18.94 -2.50 -17.67
N ASN A 613 18.95 -1.16 -17.79
CA ASN A 613 17.71 -0.38 -17.80
C ASN A 613 17.53 0.48 -19.05
N PRO A 614 16.28 0.68 -19.51
CA PRO A 614 15.97 1.61 -20.60
C PRO A 614 16.30 3.07 -20.20
N PRO A 615 16.42 3.98 -21.18
CA PRO A 615 16.94 5.32 -20.96
C PRO A 615 16.25 6.14 -19.86
N SER A 616 17.04 6.94 -19.15
CA SER A 616 16.61 7.79 -18.04
C SER A 616 17.35 9.13 -18.04
N PRO A 617 16.74 10.25 -17.59
CA PRO A 617 17.47 11.50 -17.35
C PRO A 617 18.63 11.33 -16.35
N THR A 618 19.74 12.01 -16.62
CA THR A 618 20.98 11.93 -15.84
C THR A 618 21.51 13.33 -15.44
N TYR A 619 22.43 13.35 -14.49
CA TYR A 619 23.33 14.46 -14.24
C TYR A 619 24.75 14.09 -14.69
N ARG A 620 25.46 15.08 -15.21
CA ARG A 620 26.92 15.10 -15.29
C ARG A 620 27.44 15.72 -13.99
N ILE A 621 28.09 14.93 -13.16
CA ILE A 621 28.66 15.37 -11.89
C ILE A 621 30.18 15.50 -12.08
N THR A 622 30.71 16.70 -11.94
CA THR A 622 32.15 16.96 -11.97
C THR A 622 32.74 16.70 -10.58
N LEU A 623 33.66 15.74 -10.49
CA LEU A 623 34.34 15.32 -9.26
C LEU A 623 35.85 15.53 -9.44
N GLY A 624 36.39 16.64 -8.96
CA GLY A 624 37.78 17.01 -9.21
C GLY A 624 38.05 17.20 -10.71
N ASP A 625 38.88 16.34 -11.30
CA ASP A 625 39.30 16.38 -12.71
C ASP A 625 38.60 15.35 -13.62
N GLU A 626 37.48 14.77 -13.19
CA GLU A 626 36.65 13.86 -13.99
C GLU A 626 35.14 14.17 -13.89
N THR A 627 34.35 13.55 -14.79
CA THR A 627 32.87 13.62 -14.73
C THR A 627 32.25 12.23 -14.70
N VAL A 628 31.35 11.99 -13.75
CA VAL A 628 30.52 10.77 -13.67
C VAL A 628 29.10 11.08 -14.16
N ILE A 629 28.50 10.16 -14.94
CA ILE A 629 27.13 10.27 -15.43
C ILE A 629 26.19 9.45 -14.53
N SER A 630 25.38 10.14 -13.72
CA SER A 630 24.55 9.55 -12.66
C SER A 630 23.06 9.77 -12.89
N SER A 631 22.19 8.85 -12.47
CA SER A 631 20.77 9.17 -12.28
C SER A 631 20.58 10.11 -11.10
N HIS A 632 19.47 10.83 -11.07
CA HIS A 632 19.18 11.88 -10.07
C HIS A 632 19.12 11.36 -8.62
N PHE A 633 18.88 10.05 -8.45
CA PHE A 633 18.62 9.40 -7.16
C PHE A 633 19.72 8.42 -6.74
N HIS A 634 20.79 8.30 -7.53
CA HIS A 634 21.95 7.52 -7.13
C HIS A 634 22.61 8.16 -5.91
N ARG A 635 23.12 7.36 -4.98
CA ARG A 635 23.67 7.86 -3.70
C ARG A 635 25.20 7.80 -3.70
N PHE A 636 25.81 8.92 -3.36
CA PHE A 636 27.23 9.08 -3.13
C PHE A 636 27.48 9.21 -1.62
N TRP A 637 28.65 8.78 -1.14
CA TRP A 637 29.03 9.03 0.24
C TRP A 637 29.61 10.43 0.41
N LYS A 638 28.87 11.32 1.08
CA LYS A 638 29.33 12.64 1.49
C LYS A 638 30.10 12.55 2.80
N ALA A 639 31.32 13.08 2.82
CA ALA A 639 32.26 12.91 3.93
C ALA A 639 31.66 13.36 5.28
N GLY A 640 31.65 12.48 6.27
CA GLY A 640 31.09 12.77 7.60
C GLY A 640 29.58 13.04 7.66
N GLN A 641 28.84 12.87 6.56
CA GLN A 641 27.37 12.97 6.49
C GLN A 641 26.71 11.67 6.01
N GLY A 642 27.46 10.79 5.32
CA GLY A 642 26.95 9.50 4.83
C GLY A 642 26.28 9.61 3.46
N TRP A 643 25.23 8.83 3.24
CA TRP A 643 24.63 8.64 1.91
C TRP A 643 23.72 9.81 1.48
N VAL A 644 24.16 10.58 0.48
CA VAL A 644 23.44 11.73 -0.11
C VAL A 644 23.15 11.46 -1.58
N MET A 645 22.00 11.91 -2.09
CA MET A 645 21.64 11.67 -3.51
C MET A 645 22.35 12.66 -4.44
N ALA A 646 22.59 12.23 -5.68
CA ALA A 646 23.19 13.02 -6.75
C ALA A 646 22.57 14.41 -6.93
N ARG A 647 21.25 14.55 -6.77
CA ARG A 647 20.53 15.84 -6.86
C ARG A 647 20.72 16.77 -5.64
N ASP A 648 21.10 16.21 -4.49
CA ASP A 648 21.19 16.93 -3.20
C ASP A 648 22.63 17.33 -2.84
N LEU A 649 23.63 16.86 -3.62
CA LEU A 649 25.00 17.37 -3.57
C LEU A 649 25.04 18.82 -4.06
N THR A 650 26.02 19.60 -3.60
CA THR A 650 26.26 20.97 -4.11
C THR A 650 27.74 21.24 -4.43
N PRO A 651 28.06 22.18 -5.34
CA PRO A 651 29.43 22.60 -5.59
C PRO A 651 30.15 23.01 -4.30
N GLY A 652 31.32 22.42 -4.06
CA GLY A 652 32.09 22.59 -2.81
C GLY A 652 32.02 21.40 -1.86
N ASP A 653 30.97 20.57 -1.92
CA ASP A 653 30.82 19.33 -1.15
C ASP A 653 31.97 18.35 -1.39
N THR A 654 32.23 17.48 -0.41
CA THR A 654 33.26 16.43 -0.49
C THR A 654 32.66 15.03 -0.47
N VAL A 655 33.01 14.24 -1.49
CA VAL A 655 32.62 12.84 -1.66
C VAL A 655 33.80 11.94 -1.29
N ARG A 656 33.53 10.84 -0.58
CA ARG A 656 34.53 9.82 -0.21
C ARG A 656 35.05 9.11 -1.45
N THR A 657 36.37 9.06 -1.59
CA THR A 657 37.06 8.31 -2.65
C THR A 657 37.98 7.23 -2.09
N LEU A 658 38.50 6.37 -2.97
CA LEU A 658 39.48 5.33 -2.66
C LEU A 658 40.73 5.93 -1.97
N GLY A 659 40.76 5.85 -0.64
CA GLY A 659 41.86 6.36 0.18
C GLY A 659 41.92 7.90 0.35
N GLY A 660 40.85 8.64 0.04
CA GLY A 660 40.82 10.10 0.12
C GLY A 660 39.42 10.73 0.04
N LEU A 661 39.37 12.00 -0.36
CA LEU A 661 38.15 12.76 -0.69
C LEU A 661 38.30 13.43 -2.06
N VAL A 662 37.19 13.69 -2.74
CA VAL A 662 37.11 14.55 -3.93
C VAL A 662 36.07 15.64 -3.74
N ARG A 663 36.32 16.85 -4.24
CA ARG A 663 35.35 17.96 -4.24
C ARG A 663 34.42 17.91 -5.45
N VAL A 664 33.13 18.13 -5.21
CA VAL A 664 32.13 18.37 -6.25
C VAL A 664 32.37 19.75 -6.88
N GLY A 665 32.58 19.79 -8.20
CA GLY A 665 32.78 21.03 -8.96
C GLY A 665 31.49 21.57 -9.59
N SER A 666 30.69 20.70 -10.21
CA SER A 666 29.41 21.04 -10.83
C SER A 666 28.47 19.82 -10.88
N ILE A 667 27.17 20.07 -11.01
CA ILE A 667 26.11 19.06 -11.17
C ILE A 667 25.16 19.59 -12.23
N ASP A 668 25.37 19.15 -13.48
CA ASP A 668 24.70 19.70 -14.65
C ASP A 668 23.75 18.67 -15.25
N ALA A 669 22.56 19.10 -15.71
CA ALA A 669 21.61 18.21 -16.37
C ALA A 669 22.24 17.59 -17.65
N SER A 670 22.05 16.29 -17.87
CA SER A 670 22.66 15.57 -18.98
C SER A 670 21.73 14.51 -19.59
N ASP A 671 22.19 13.90 -20.68
CA ASP A 671 21.34 13.26 -21.68
C ASP A 671 20.56 12.05 -21.16
N VAL A 672 19.39 11.84 -21.76
CA VAL A 672 18.54 10.65 -21.54
C VAL A 672 19.18 9.47 -22.28
N GLN A 673 19.84 8.60 -21.52
CA GLN A 673 20.66 7.49 -22.05
C GLN A 673 20.40 6.19 -21.28
N PRO A 674 20.71 5.01 -21.83
CA PRO A 674 20.61 3.72 -21.10
C PRO A 674 21.41 3.75 -19.81
N VAL A 675 20.87 3.15 -18.74
CA VAL A 675 21.49 3.23 -17.41
C VAL A 675 21.61 1.87 -16.70
N PHE A 676 22.65 1.73 -15.88
CA PHE A 676 23.10 0.49 -15.28
C PHE A 676 23.26 0.63 -13.77
N ASN A 677 22.98 -0.43 -13.01
CA ASN A 677 23.40 -0.53 -11.60
C ASN A 677 23.61 -2.00 -11.20
N LEU A 678 24.11 -2.23 -10.00
CA LEU A 678 24.45 -3.53 -9.43
C LEU A 678 23.59 -3.77 -8.18
N ASP A 679 23.25 -5.03 -7.89
CA ASP A 679 23.09 -5.48 -6.49
C ASP A 679 24.46 -6.02 -6.06
N VAL A 680 24.99 -5.61 -4.91
CA VAL A 680 26.31 -6.06 -4.41
C VAL A 680 26.14 -6.81 -3.09
N ALA A 681 26.80 -7.95 -2.94
CA ALA A 681 26.75 -8.71 -1.69
C ALA A 681 27.49 -7.98 -0.56
N GLY A 682 27.12 -8.23 0.69
CA GLY A 682 27.84 -7.69 1.85
C GLY A 682 27.46 -6.25 2.15
N ASP A 683 28.29 -5.31 1.73
CA ASP A 683 28.23 -3.90 2.16
C ASP A 683 27.23 -3.04 1.38
N ALA A 684 26.73 -3.54 0.23
CA ALA A 684 25.76 -2.86 -0.64
C ALA A 684 26.25 -1.51 -1.23
N ASP A 685 27.57 -1.39 -1.43
CA ASP A 685 28.22 -0.27 -2.11
C ASP A 685 29.26 -0.73 -3.14
N PHE A 686 29.79 0.20 -3.92
CA PHE A 686 30.93 -0.01 -4.83
C PHE A 686 31.62 1.33 -5.17
N PHE A 687 32.75 1.27 -5.89
CA PHE A 687 33.51 2.45 -6.32
C PHE A 687 33.41 2.73 -7.82
N VAL A 688 33.13 3.99 -8.20
CA VAL A 688 33.00 4.46 -9.60
C VAL A 688 33.94 5.62 -9.97
N GLY A 689 34.25 5.75 -11.25
CA GLY A 689 35.17 6.76 -11.77
C GLY A 689 36.65 6.43 -11.53
N ARG A 690 37.56 7.22 -12.11
CA ARG A 690 39.02 7.08 -12.03
C ARG A 690 39.52 7.20 -10.59
N GLN A 691 39.04 8.19 -9.84
CA GLN A 691 39.38 8.37 -8.42
C GLN A 691 38.66 7.37 -7.51
N GLY A 692 37.66 6.64 -8.02
CA GLY A 692 36.85 5.72 -7.24
C GLY A 692 36.05 6.44 -6.15
N ALA A 693 34.97 7.12 -6.53
CA ALA A 693 33.98 7.66 -5.61
C ALA A 693 33.10 6.54 -5.03
N LEU A 694 32.86 6.56 -3.73
CA LEU A 694 32.05 5.56 -3.02
C LEU A 694 30.55 5.82 -3.26
N VAL A 695 29.87 4.82 -3.81
CA VAL A 695 28.47 4.91 -4.28
C VAL A 695 27.67 3.67 -3.90
N HIS A 696 26.35 3.83 -3.74
CA HIS A 696 25.48 2.77 -3.23
C HIS A 696 24.93 1.85 -4.33
N ASP A 697 24.74 0.57 -4.03
CA ASP A 697 24.09 -0.39 -4.92
C ASP A 697 22.59 -0.06 -5.15
N ASN A 698 21.89 -0.89 -5.94
CA ASN A 698 20.49 -0.66 -6.30
C ASN A 698 19.47 -0.96 -5.17
N THR A 699 19.92 -1.28 -3.95
CA THR A 699 19.08 -1.48 -2.76
C THR A 699 18.74 -0.15 -2.09
N LEU A 700 18.83 -0.02 -0.75
CA LEU A 700 18.55 1.22 0.00
C LEU A 700 19.39 1.24 1.30
N PRO A 701 20.20 2.28 1.55
CA PRO A 701 21.00 2.37 2.78
C PRO A 701 20.16 2.72 4.02
N ASP A 702 20.66 2.37 5.20
CA ASP A 702 20.19 3.02 6.44
C ASP A 702 20.82 4.41 6.55
N LEU A 703 20.02 5.44 6.25
CA LEU A 703 20.44 6.85 6.29
C LEU A 703 20.75 7.36 7.72
N ARG A 704 20.55 6.53 8.75
CA ARG A 704 20.82 6.88 10.16
C ARG A 704 22.12 6.30 10.70
N GLN A 705 22.91 5.60 9.87
CA GLN A 705 24.19 5.08 10.33
C GLN A 705 25.19 6.22 10.56
N THR A 706 25.84 6.24 11.73
CA THR A 706 26.92 7.19 12.02
C THR A 706 28.03 7.03 10.97
N PRO A 707 28.40 8.08 10.22
CA PRO A 707 29.43 7.97 9.20
C PRO A 707 30.76 7.54 9.83
N PHE A 708 31.38 6.46 9.31
CA PHE A 708 32.67 5.97 9.81
C PHE A 708 33.81 7.00 9.65
N ASP A 709 33.60 7.99 8.78
CA ASP A 709 34.52 9.08 8.50
C ASP A 709 34.06 10.44 9.05
N ALA A 710 33.11 10.45 10.00
CA ALA A 710 32.72 11.66 10.72
C ALA A 710 33.93 12.28 11.47
N PRO A 711 34.33 13.52 11.16
CA PRO A 711 35.44 14.15 11.85
C PRO A 711 35.08 14.40 13.32
N PRO A 712 35.92 13.99 14.28
CA PRO A 712 35.65 14.17 15.71
C PRO A 712 35.64 15.67 16.07
N SER A 713 34.79 16.06 17.02
CA SER A 713 34.98 17.33 17.70
C SER A 713 36.27 17.25 18.55
N LEU A 714 37.07 18.31 18.58
CA LEU A 714 38.41 18.30 19.18
C LEU A 714 38.43 17.85 20.66
N ALA A 715 37.32 18.06 21.39
CA ALA A 715 37.16 17.57 22.76
C ALA A 715 37.21 16.02 22.87
N THR A 716 36.71 15.31 21.85
CA THR A 716 36.63 13.83 21.80
C THR A 716 37.92 13.14 21.31
N ALA A 717 38.98 13.91 21.03
CA ALA A 717 40.32 13.37 20.78
C ALA A 717 41.06 12.96 22.09
N SER A 718 40.50 13.30 23.26
CA SER A 718 41.02 12.89 24.57
C SER A 718 40.70 11.42 24.89
N PRO A 719 41.56 10.70 25.65
CA PRO A 719 41.28 9.32 26.04
C PRO A 719 40.09 9.24 27.01
N VAL A 720 39.20 8.27 26.76
CA VAL A 720 38.14 7.90 27.72
C VAL A 720 38.79 7.36 28.99
N SER A 721 38.54 8.01 30.13
CA SER A 721 38.89 7.47 31.45
C SER A 721 38.11 6.19 31.74
N ARG A 722 38.82 5.17 32.22
CA ARG A 722 38.24 3.90 32.67
C ARG A 722 37.60 4.03 34.04
#